data_AF-A0A063ZU89-F1
#
_entry.id   AF-A0A063ZU89-F1
#
_cell.length_a   1.000
_cell.length_b   1.000
_cell.length_c   1.000
_cell.angle_alpha   90.00
_cell.angle_beta   90.00
_cell.angle_gamma   90.00
#
_symmetry.space_group_name_H-M   'P 1'
#
loop_
_entity.id
_entity.type
_entity.pdbx_description
1 polymer ?
#
loop_
_entity_poly.entity_id
_entity_poly.type
_entity_poly.pdbx_seq_one_letter_code
_entity_poly.pdbx_strand_id
1 'polypeptide(L)'
;MNEDQIHVLFVDDDEQWARYMANELENEDPAFSVTVALNANEAVVALTDDRSIECVVTDFRMPEIDGIQMLERVRESHPHLPSILVTGSGSEDVAARAINAGVTDYLRKDPRVDQTPVFANRIRQAVARARLRTEIRESEHRYRTVIEQTRDAIVILRDDTVVFANDRFRDLCEPDLDTDSSTAFHSYVHEDDYELVGDLRRATRSGEDPGLREVRLLRPTGEVRHCELLGDTITYENHSATLLSIRDVTLRRSRERTLKREREFNRRVQKCLVSVRTRDELESEITNVLSSYGYDLVWIGSADRGGVRTRTQAGETKYISRLADRASDGDHGGDPTLWSARTGEAQFVPDFETLMPTEPRNDALKCGLRSGYALPLRHGDISYGILAVYHEDPSRLDEAERSLLAEIAETMSFAIHHVETEQTLTSTERIVVEVEIESDAYYLPRLLSERFDNSSFEVTVNGTQLIDENTCVQYLSCSSDCPDTFAAALDENPSVRAQRVIDSDEPATYQVTVEDDTPEANLGSAGALVRSTTVTPGRTTVTFELSNRGYLQSVINRLKDQYGPVAVRSVVERETGQTRDRVGRIDIDSLTEKQLLALEAAYHQGYFDRPRRHSATDIAESLGITHTTYLQHLRVAQRKFFGQVFGG
;
A
#
# COMPACT_ATOMS: atom_id res chain seq x y z
N MET A 1 -26.62 -53.77 18.64
CA MET A 1 -27.08 -54.80 17.67
C MET A 1 -25.88 -55.60 17.26
N ASN A 2 -26.03 -56.92 17.19
CA ASN A 2 -24.98 -57.81 16.74
C ASN A 2 -24.83 -57.60 15.23
N GLU A 3 -23.68 -57.16 14.72
CA GLU A 3 -23.47 -56.84 13.29
C GLU A 3 -23.65 -58.06 12.36
N ASP A 4 -23.73 -59.26 12.93
CA ASP A 4 -23.93 -60.53 12.22
C ASP A 4 -25.39 -61.03 12.21
N GLN A 5 -26.34 -60.32 12.83
CA GLN A 5 -27.75 -60.72 12.79
C GLN A 5 -28.37 -60.38 11.42
N ILE A 6 -29.15 -61.31 10.85
CA ILE A 6 -29.87 -61.18 9.58
C ILE A 6 -31.37 -61.08 9.90
N HIS A 7 -31.93 -59.90 9.68
CA HIS A 7 -33.35 -59.65 9.88
C HIS A 7 -34.15 -60.01 8.63
N VAL A 8 -35.07 -60.96 8.75
CA VAL A 8 -35.85 -61.50 7.64
C VAL A 8 -37.32 -61.20 7.87
N LEU A 9 -37.99 -60.65 6.87
CA LEU A 9 -39.44 -60.56 6.84
C LEU A 9 -40.00 -61.77 6.09
N PHE A 10 -40.70 -62.65 6.81
CA PHE A 10 -41.35 -63.83 6.24
C PHE A 10 -42.85 -63.55 6.06
N VAL A 11 -43.34 -63.65 4.82
CA VAL A 11 -44.71 -63.29 4.44
C VAL A 11 -45.45 -64.51 3.92
N ASP A 12 -46.53 -64.90 4.60
CA ASP A 12 -47.36 -66.05 4.23
C ASP A 12 -48.77 -65.90 4.81
N ASP A 13 -49.82 -66.21 4.04
CA ASP A 13 -51.20 -66.18 4.55
C ASP A 13 -51.52 -67.36 5.48
N ASP A 14 -50.71 -68.43 5.44
CA ASP A 14 -50.74 -69.52 6.40
C ASP A 14 -49.93 -69.18 7.65
N GLU A 15 -50.63 -68.70 8.69
CA GLU A 15 -50.05 -68.32 9.99
C GLU A 15 -49.28 -69.47 10.67
N GLN A 16 -49.72 -70.72 10.51
CA GLN A 16 -49.04 -71.86 11.13
C GLN A 16 -47.71 -72.14 10.44
N TRP A 17 -47.70 -72.11 9.11
CA TRP A 17 -46.50 -72.30 8.32
C TRP A 17 -45.50 -71.16 8.52
N ALA A 18 -45.95 -69.91 8.47
CA ALA A 18 -45.08 -68.74 8.65
C ALA A 18 -44.38 -68.75 10.02
N ARG A 19 -45.13 -69.03 11.10
CA ARG A 19 -44.56 -69.13 12.45
C ARG A 19 -43.66 -70.33 12.64
N TYR A 20 -44.00 -71.47 12.03
CA TYR A 20 -43.12 -72.64 12.04
C TYR A 20 -41.78 -72.30 11.38
N MET A 21 -41.81 -71.76 10.16
CA MET A 21 -40.58 -71.39 9.43
C MET A 21 -39.77 -70.32 10.15
N ALA A 22 -40.43 -69.32 10.76
CA ALA A 22 -39.74 -68.32 11.57
C ALA A 22 -38.98 -68.95 12.74
N ASN A 23 -39.65 -69.78 13.54
CA ASN A 23 -39.02 -70.45 14.68
C ASN A 23 -37.91 -71.41 14.23
N GLU A 24 -38.12 -72.19 13.17
CA GLU A 24 -37.12 -73.14 12.68
C GLU A 24 -35.89 -72.42 12.12
N LEU A 25 -36.05 -71.30 11.40
CA LEU A 25 -34.91 -70.50 10.93
C LEU A 25 -34.10 -69.91 12.09
N GLU A 26 -34.78 -69.40 13.14
CA GLU A 26 -34.12 -68.88 14.34
C GLU A 26 -33.45 -69.99 15.18
N ASN A 27 -34.03 -71.19 15.20
CA ASN A 27 -33.46 -72.35 15.89
C ASN A 27 -32.24 -72.95 15.15
N GLU A 28 -32.31 -73.02 13.82
CA GLU A 28 -31.25 -73.55 12.95
C GLU A 28 -30.00 -72.66 13.01
N ASP A 29 -30.18 -71.34 13.10
CA ASP A 29 -29.08 -70.37 13.11
C ASP A 29 -29.45 -69.12 13.93
N PRO A 30 -28.79 -68.89 15.09
CA PRO A 30 -29.08 -67.77 15.98
C PRO A 30 -28.74 -66.41 15.35
N ALA A 31 -28.12 -66.38 14.17
CA ALA A 31 -27.96 -65.18 13.38
C ALA A 31 -29.27 -64.70 12.75
N PHE A 32 -30.32 -65.52 12.60
CA PHE A 32 -31.59 -65.03 12.07
C PHE A 32 -32.45 -64.35 13.13
N SER A 33 -33.17 -63.32 12.70
CA SER A 33 -34.32 -62.76 13.41
C SER A 33 -35.44 -62.62 12.40
N VAL A 34 -36.57 -63.30 12.64
CA VAL A 34 -37.63 -63.42 11.64
C VAL A 34 -38.89 -62.70 12.12
N THR A 35 -39.26 -61.66 11.39
CA THR A 35 -40.55 -60.98 11.55
C THR A 35 -41.56 -61.63 10.60
N VAL A 36 -42.74 -61.98 11.10
CA VAL A 36 -43.80 -62.59 10.31
C VAL A 36 -44.85 -61.56 9.91
N ALA A 37 -45.29 -61.59 8.65
CA ALA A 37 -46.45 -60.86 8.15
C ALA A 37 -47.42 -61.83 7.45
N LEU A 38 -48.72 -61.64 7.63
CA LEU A 38 -49.74 -62.57 7.13
C LEU A 38 -50.37 -62.16 5.79
N ASN A 39 -50.00 -60.99 5.28
CA ASN A 39 -50.47 -60.48 4.00
C ASN A 39 -49.55 -59.36 3.48
N ALA A 40 -49.76 -58.96 2.23
CA ALA A 40 -48.97 -57.92 1.57
C ALA A 40 -49.00 -56.57 2.30
N ASN A 41 -50.13 -56.18 2.92
CA ASN A 41 -50.23 -54.88 3.60
C ASN A 41 -49.41 -54.87 4.90
N GLU A 42 -49.50 -55.94 5.69
CA GLU A 42 -48.66 -56.12 6.89
C GLU A 42 -47.18 -56.11 6.54
N ALA A 43 -46.79 -56.76 5.45
CA ALA A 43 -45.41 -56.79 4.99
C ALA A 43 -44.88 -55.38 4.63
N VAL A 44 -45.69 -54.58 3.93
CA VAL A 44 -45.31 -53.21 3.57
C VAL A 44 -45.22 -52.31 4.81
N VAL A 45 -46.12 -52.46 5.79
CA VAL A 45 -46.06 -51.75 7.06
C VAL A 45 -44.79 -52.14 7.83
N ALA A 46 -44.49 -53.44 7.95
CA ALA A 46 -43.29 -53.92 8.62
C ALA A 46 -42.00 -53.34 8.01
N LEU A 47 -41.90 -53.27 6.68
CA LEU A 47 -40.76 -52.66 5.97
C LEU A 47 -40.67 -51.13 6.14
N THR A 48 -41.80 -50.48 6.45
CA THR A 48 -41.83 -49.04 6.72
C THR A 48 -41.40 -48.74 8.15
N ASP A 49 -41.86 -49.55 9.10
CA ASP A 49 -41.60 -49.37 10.53
C ASP A 49 -40.19 -49.84 10.92
N ASP A 50 -39.67 -50.89 10.27
CA ASP A 50 -38.37 -51.46 10.56
C ASP A 50 -37.45 -51.48 9.33
N ARG A 51 -36.51 -50.53 9.31
CA ARG A 51 -35.48 -50.44 8.25
C ARG A 51 -34.32 -51.41 8.45
N SER A 52 -34.30 -52.19 9.54
CA SER A 52 -33.27 -53.20 9.75
C SER A 52 -33.52 -54.49 8.97
N ILE A 53 -34.72 -54.69 8.39
CA ILE A 53 -35.04 -55.86 7.57
C ILE A 53 -34.10 -55.92 6.35
N GLU A 54 -33.37 -57.03 6.23
CA GLU A 54 -32.36 -57.24 5.20
C GLU A 54 -32.80 -58.19 4.09
N CYS A 55 -33.87 -58.97 4.28
CA CYS A 55 -34.41 -59.85 3.26
C CYS A 55 -35.92 -60.06 3.42
N VAL A 56 -36.64 -60.14 2.30
CA VAL A 56 -38.06 -60.51 2.28
C VAL A 56 -38.20 -61.90 1.68
N VAL A 57 -38.83 -62.81 2.42
CA VAL A 57 -39.23 -64.13 1.94
C VAL A 57 -40.74 -64.13 1.88
N THR A 58 -41.34 -64.31 0.71
CA THR A 58 -42.79 -64.19 0.56
C THR A 58 -43.39 -65.36 -0.20
N ASP A 59 -44.53 -65.86 0.25
CA ASP A 59 -45.32 -66.77 -0.54
C ASP A 59 -45.85 -66.08 -1.80
N PHE A 60 -45.99 -66.86 -2.87
CA PHE A 60 -46.53 -66.40 -4.13
C PHE A 60 -48.05 -66.25 -4.06
N ARG A 61 -48.78 -67.19 -3.46
CA ARG A 61 -50.25 -67.24 -3.45
C ARG A 61 -50.81 -66.71 -2.14
N MET A 62 -50.94 -65.39 -2.05
CA MET A 62 -51.64 -64.73 -0.94
C MET A 62 -52.97 -64.14 -1.39
N PRO A 63 -53.98 -64.02 -0.51
CA PRO A 63 -55.25 -63.36 -0.81
C PRO A 63 -55.06 -61.89 -1.21
N GLU A 64 -55.91 -61.41 -2.10
CA GLU A 64 -55.98 -60.02 -2.62
C GLU A 64 -54.76 -59.58 -3.46
N ILE A 65 -53.55 -59.68 -2.92
CA ILE A 65 -52.29 -59.27 -3.56
C ILE A 65 -51.31 -60.44 -3.50
N ASP A 66 -50.89 -60.91 -4.68
CA ASP A 66 -49.92 -62.01 -4.78
C ASP A 66 -48.49 -61.54 -4.39
N GLY A 67 -47.61 -62.48 -4.07
CA GLY A 67 -46.25 -62.15 -3.62
C GLY A 67 -45.42 -61.36 -4.64
N ILE A 68 -45.69 -61.52 -5.94
CA ILE A 68 -45.00 -60.77 -6.99
C ILE A 68 -45.47 -59.32 -6.99
N GLN A 69 -46.78 -59.09 -6.95
CA GLN A 69 -47.37 -57.75 -6.89
C GLN A 69 -46.94 -56.99 -5.63
N MET A 70 -46.80 -57.69 -4.50
CA MET A 70 -46.23 -57.12 -3.28
C MET A 70 -44.77 -56.69 -3.49
N LEU A 71 -43.93 -57.56 -4.04
CA LEU A 71 -42.50 -57.25 -4.27
C LEU A 71 -42.31 -56.12 -5.28
N GLU A 72 -43.17 -55.99 -6.29
CA GLU A 72 -43.18 -54.83 -7.19
C GLU A 72 -43.35 -53.52 -6.42
N ARG A 73 -44.30 -53.46 -5.47
CA ARG A 73 -44.49 -52.28 -4.60
C ARG A 73 -43.32 -52.05 -3.65
N VAL A 74 -42.78 -53.11 -3.06
CA VAL A 74 -41.62 -53.01 -2.15
C VAL A 74 -40.42 -52.39 -2.86
N ARG A 75 -40.19 -52.73 -4.13
CA ARG A 75 -39.06 -52.19 -4.89
C ARG A 75 -39.13 -50.70 -5.19
N GLU A 76 -40.32 -50.10 -5.20
CA GLU A 76 -40.46 -48.65 -5.38
C GLU A 76 -39.79 -47.89 -4.23
N SER A 77 -39.83 -48.44 -3.01
CA SER A 77 -39.24 -47.83 -1.81
C SER A 77 -37.91 -48.48 -1.39
N HIS A 78 -37.70 -49.75 -1.73
CA HIS A 78 -36.55 -50.56 -1.34
C HIS A 78 -35.97 -51.29 -2.57
N PRO A 79 -35.39 -50.57 -3.55
CA PRO A 79 -35.00 -51.11 -4.85
C PRO A 79 -33.85 -52.14 -4.80
N HIS A 80 -33.19 -52.29 -3.66
CA HIS A 80 -32.04 -53.17 -3.47
C HIS A 80 -32.24 -54.24 -2.41
N LEU A 81 -33.42 -54.31 -1.78
CA LEU A 81 -33.73 -55.30 -0.77
C LEU A 81 -33.85 -56.68 -1.42
N PRO A 82 -33.03 -57.67 -1.01
CA PRO A 82 -33.11 -59.00 -1.58
C PRO A 82 -34.45 -59.65 -1.23
N SER A 83 -35.04 -60.32 -2.22
CA SER A 83 -36.36 -60.94 -2.12
C SER A 83 -36.34 -62.39 -2.62
N ILE A 84 -36.92 -63.29 -1.85
CA ILE A 84 -37.06 -64.70 -2.19
C ILE A 84 -38.54 -65.02 -2.30
N LEU A 85 -38.97 -65.44 -3.49
CA LEU A 85 -40.35 -65.87 -3.71
C LEU A 85 -40.48 -67.36 -3.42
N VAL A 86 -41.50 -67.73 -2.67
CA VAL A 86 -41.78 -69.10 -2.26
C VAL A 86 -43.11 -69.56 -2.87
N THR A 87 -43.25 -70.79 -3.35
CA THR A 87 -44.53 -71.28 -3.87
C THR A 87 -44.75 -72.77 -3.66
N GLY A 88 -45.99 -73.18 -3.37
CA GLY A 88 -46.40 -74.59 -3.28
C GLY A 88 -46.56 -75.30 -4.64
N SER A 89 -46.69 -74.55 -5.75
CA SER A 89 -46.80 -75.12 -7.10
C SER A 89 -45.82 -74.42 -8.04
N GLY A 90 -44.79 -75.15 -8.50
CA GLY A 90 -43.76 -74.60 -9.38
C GLY A 90 -44.06 -74.79 -10.87
N SER A 91 -45.08 -74.12 -11.40
CA SER A 91 -45.28 -74.06 -12.85
C SER A 91 -44.24 -73.13 -13.50
N GLU A 92 -43.89 -73.43 -14.76
CA GLU A 92 -42.95 -72.59 -15.53
C GLU A 92 -43.41 -71.14 -15.63
N ASP A 93 -44.73 -70.90 -15.74
CA ASP A 93 -45.32 -69.56 -15.79
C ASP A 93 -45.02 -68.72 -14.53
N VAL A 94 -45.03 -69.33 -13.34
CA VAL A 94 -44.76 -68.62 -12.09
C VAL A 94 -43.27 -68.29 -11.98
N ALA A 95 -42.39 -69.21 -12.39
CA ALA A 95 -40.95 -68.97 -12.41
C ALA A 95 -40.58 -67.83 -13.38
N ALA A 96 -41.18 -67.81 -14.58
CA ALA A 96 -40.96 -66.74 -15.56
C ALA A 96 -41.43 -65.37 -15.03
N ARG A 97 -42.61 -65.32 -14.38
CA ARG A 97 -43.11 -64.09 -13.74
C ARG A 97 -42.18 -63.62 -12.63
N ALA A 98 -41.68 -64.53 -11.79
CA ALA A 98 -40.76 -64.20 -10.70
C ALA A 98 -39.45 -63.58 -11.22
N ILE A 99 -38.87 -64.15 -12.29
CA ILE A 99 -37.64 -63.62 -12.92
C ILE A 99 -37.88 -62.23 -13.52
N ASN A 100 -38.98 -62.05 -14.26
CA ASN A 100 -39.33 -60.74 -14.85
C ASN A 100 -39.59 -59.69 -13.78
N ALA A 101 -40.24 -60.11 -12.70
CA ALA A 101 -40.40 -59.31 -11.51
C ALA A 101 -39.15 -59.36 -10.62
N GLY A 102 -37.93 -59.49 -11.15
CA GLY A 102 -36.66 -59.18 -10.49
C GLY A 102 -36.38 -59.80 -9.12
N VAL A 103 -37.01 -60.92 -8.76
CA VAL A 103 -36.76 -61.56 -7.45
C VAL A 103 -35.32 -62.04 -7.36
N THR A 104 -34.74 -62.01 -6.17
CA THR A 104 -33.34 -62.42 -5.95
C THR A 104 -33.18 -63.93 -6.06
N ASP A 105 -34.15 -64.68 -5.54
CA ASP A 105 -34.22 -66.13 -5.71
C ASP A 105 -35.68 -66.62 -5.67
N TYR A 106 -35.89 -67.88 -6.04
CA TYR A 106 -37.19 -68.53 -6.11
C TYR A 106 -37.10 -69.96 -5.55
N LEU A 107 -37.98 -70.30 -4.60
CA LEU A 107 -38.01 -71.58 -3.91
C LEU A 107 -39.38 -72.24 -3.98
N ARG A 108 -39.38 -73.57 -4.12
CA ARG A 108 -40.60 -74.39 -4.11
C ARG A 108 -40.81 -74.97 -2.72
N LYS A 109 -41.99 -74.74 -2.11
CA LYS A 109 -42.41 -75.41 -0.88
C LYS A 109 -42.64 -76.89 -1.15
N ASP A 110 -42.01 -77.74 -0.35
CA ASP A 110 -42.28 -79.18 -0.34
C ASP A 110 -42.59 -79.61 1.10
N PRO A 111 -43.87 -79.78 1.47
CA PRO A 111 -44.26 -80.07 2.85
C PRO A 111 -43.83 -81.47 3.34
N ARG A 112 -43.17 -82.27 2.48
CA ARG A 112 -42.69 -83.62 2.81
C ARG A 112 -41.23 -83.64 3.26
N VAL A 113 -40.51 -82.53 3.12
CA VAL A 113 -39.08 -82.42 3.42
C VAL A 113 -38.86 -81.22 4.30
N ASP A 114 -38.00 -81.34 5.30
CA ASP A 114 -37.51 -80.18 6.03
C ASP A 114 -36.60 -79.34 5.11
N GLN A 115 -37.12 -78.18 4.70
CA GLN A 115 -36.44 -77.26 3.78
C GLN A 115 -35.73 -76.13 4.53
N THR A 116 -35.78 -76.08 5.85
CA THR A 116 -35.19 -75.01 6.67
C THR A 116 -33.72 -74.75 6.31
N PRO A 117 -32.85 -75.77 6.14
CA PRO A 117 -31.45 -75.53 5.75
C PRO A 117 -31.30 -74.90 4.36
N VAL A 118 -32.23 -75.19 3.44
CA VAL A 118 -32.25 -74.60 2.09
C VAL A 118 -32.65 -73.14 2.17
N PHE A 119 -33.72 -72.80 2.90
CA PHE A 119 -34.13 -71.41 3.12
C PHE A 119 -33.02 -70.59 3.78
N ALA A 120 -32.45 -71.10 4.89
CA ALA A 120 -31.36 -70.47 5.60
C ALA A 120 -30.17 -70.15 4.67
N ASN A 121 -29.70 -71.13 3.89
CA ASN A 121 -28.58 -70.92 2.97
C ASN A 121 -28.91 -69.89 1.88
N ARG A 122 -30.13 -69.89 1.34
CA ARG A 122 -30.55 -68.97 0.28
C ARG A 122 -30.69 -67.54 0.78
N ILE A 123 -31.26 -67.36 1.96
CA ILE A 123 -31.34 -66.05 2.62
C ILE A 123 -29.93 -65.51 2.88
N ARG A 124 -29.02 -66.32 3.46
CA ARG A 124 -27.61 -65.92 3.69
C ARG A 124 -26.93 -65.47 2.40
N GLN A 125 -27.06 -66.25 1.32
CA GLN A 125 -26.46 -65.90 0.03
C GLN A 125 -27.02 -64.59 -0.54
N ALA A 126 -28.33 -64.40 -0.45
CA ALA A 126 -29.00 -63.20 -0.94
C ALA A 126 -28.57 -61.94 -0.16
N VAL A 127 -28.53 -62.03 1.16
CA VAL A 127 -28.12 -60.93 2.05
C VAL A 127 -26.62 -60.63 1.90
N ALA A 128 -25.75 -61.63 1.91
CA ALA A 128 -24.30 -61.43 1.71
C ALA A 128 -23.99 -60.72 0.39
N ARG A 129 -24.69 -61.08 -0.69
CA ARG A 129 -24.56 -60.41 -1.99
C ARG A 129 -25.04 -58.96 -1.95
N ALA A 130 -26.11 -58.67 -1.22
CA ALA A 130 -26.62 -57.31 -1.06
C ALA A 130 -25.68 -56.44 -0.21
N ARG A 131 -25.14 -56.97 0.89
CA ARG A 131 -24.13 -56.30 1.74
C ARG A 131 -22.89 -55.90 0.93
N LEU A 132 -22.28 -56.85 0.21
CA LEU A 132 -21.11 -56.57 -0.64
C LEU A 132 -21.36 -55.47 -1.69
N ARG A 133 -22.52 -55.47 -2.33
CA ARG A 133 -22.88 -54.43 -3.31
C ARG A 133 -23.04 -53.06 -2.68
N THR A 134 -23.58 -53.01 -1.47
CA THR A 134 -23.77 -51.76 -0.73
C THR A 134 -22.43 -51.20 -0.28
N GLU A 135 -21.55 -52.04 0.26
CA GLU A 135 -20.20 -51.67 0.70
C GLU A 135 -19.35 -51.10 -0.46
N ILE A 136 -19.37 -51.73 -1.63
CA ILE A 136 -18.69 -51.23 -2.83
C ILE A 136 -19.19 -49.83 -3.20
N ARG A 137 -20.52 -49.62 -3.23
CA ARG A 137 -21.12 -48.33 -3.59
C ARG A 137 -20.79 -47.24 -2.57
N GLU A 138 -20.86 -47.55 -1.28
CA GLU A 138 -20.53 -46.59 -0.23
C GLU A 138 -19.05 -46.21 -0.23
N SER A 139 -18.18 -47.18 -0.51
CA SER A 139 -16.75 -46.97 -0.67
C SER A 139 -16.46 -46.06 -1.87
N GLU A 140 -17.01 -46.39 -3.05
CA GLU A 140 -16.90 -45.57 -4.27
C GLU A 140 -17.41 -44.14 -4.05
N HIS A 141 -18.55 -44.00 -3.38
CA HIS A 141 -19.13 -42.69 -3.07
C HIS A 141 -18.22 -41.87 -2.15
N ARG A 142 -17.70 -42.50 -1.06
CA ARG A 142 -16.73 -41.85 -0.15
C ARG A 142 -15.47 -41.39 -0.88
N TYR A 143 -14.88 -42.25 -1.71
CA TYR A 143 -13.69 -41.91 -2.48
C TYR A 143 -13.95 -40.74 -3.43
N ARG A 144 -15.08 -40.76 -4.14
CA ARG A 144 -15.48 -39.68 -5.05
C ARG A 144 -15.64 -38.35 -4.31
N THR A 145 -16.36 -38.34 -3.19
CA THR A 145 -16.58 -37.11 -2.40
C THR A 145 -15.27 -36.53 -1.87
N VAL A 146 -14.34 -37.33 -1.37
CA VAL A 146 -13.05 -36.84 -0.84
C VAL A 146 -12.21 -36.18 -1.96
N ILE A 147 -12.16 -36.81 -3.13
CA ILE A 147 -11.37 -36.30 -4.27
C ILE A 147 -12.00 -35.04 -4.88
N GLU A 148 -13.34 -34.97 -4.95
CA GLU A 148 -14.07 -33.81 -5.49
C GLU A 148 -14.08 -32.62 -4.52
N GLN A 149 -14.07 -32.85 -3.21
CA GLN A 149 -13.97 -31.78 -2.21
C GLN A 149 -12.55 -31.23 -2.02
N THR A 150 -11.55 -31.84 -2.64
CA THR A 150 -10.17 -31.34 -2.59
C THR A 150 -10.07 -29.99 -3.31
N ARG A 151 -9.23 -29.08 -2.78
CA ARG A 151 -9.02 -27.74 -3.37
C ARG A 151 -8.05 -27.74 -4.54
N ASP A 152 -7.16 -28.72 -4.58
CA ASP A 152 -6.20 -28.92 -5.65
C ASP A 152 -6.85 -29.71 -6.80
N ALA A 153 -6.45 -29.40 -8.03
CA ALA A 153 -6.78 -30.18 -9.21
C ALA A 153 -5.97 -31.48 -9.18
N ILE A 154 -6.67 -32.61 -9.31
CA ILE A 154 -6.06 -33.94 -9.25
C ILE A 154 -6.20 -34.58 -10.62
N VAL A 155 -5.05 -35.03 -11.16
CA VAL A 155 -4.96 -35.70 -12.45
C VAL A 155 -4.14 -36.97 -12.31
N ILE A 156 -4.56 -38.04 -12.98
CA ILE A 156 -3.74 -39.25 -13.13
C ILE A 156 -3.30 -39.35 -14.59
N LEU A 157 -1.99 -39.50 -14.79
CA LEU A 157 -1.37 -39.60 -16.10
C LEU A 157 -0.83 -41.01 -16.35
N ARG A 158 -1.07 -41.53 -17.55
CA ARG A 158 -0.41 -42.72 -18.09
C ARG A 158 0.29 -42.33 -19.39
N ASP A 159 1.62 -42.44 -19.42
CA ASP A 159 2.44 -42.02 -20.56
C ASP A 159 2.08 -40.62 -21.09
N ASP A 160 1.96 -39.67 -20.17
CA ASP A 160 1.57 -38.27 -20.42
C ASP A 160 0.10 -38.06 -20.83
N THR A 161 -0.70 -39.12 -20.94
CA THR A 161 -2.13 -39.02 -21.25
C THR A 161 -2.95 -38.92 -19.97
N VAL A 162 -3.90 -37.98 -19.92
CA VAL A 162 -4.85 -37.84 -18.81
C VAL A 162 -5.83 -39.01 -18.82
N VAL A 163 -5.73 -39.90 -17.82
CA VAL A 163 -6.64 -41.05 -17.64
C VAL A 163 -7.69 -40.82 -16.55
N PHE A 164 -7.45 -39.86 -15.66
CA PHE A 164 -8.43 -39.40 -14.67
C PHE A 164 -8.20 -37.92 -14.37
N ALA A 165 -9.29 -37.19 -14.13
CA ALA A 165 -9.27 -35.81 -13.68
C ALA A 165 -10.49 -35.54 -12.78
N ASN A 166 -10.27 -34.85 -11.65
CA ASN A 166 -11.38 -34.36 -10.82
C ASN A 166 -12.00 -33.08 -11.42
N ASP A 167 -13.13 -32.62 -10.85
CA ASP A 167 -13.82 -31.41 -11.32
C ASP A 167 -12.91 -30.17 -11.26
N ARG A 168 -12.05 -30.08 -10.26
CA ARG A 168 -11.11 -28.97 -10.12
C ARG A 168 -10.16 -28.83 -11.32
N PHE A 169 -9.70 -29.94 -11.89
CA PHE A 169 -8.89 -29.88 -13.11
C PHE A 169 -9.70 -29.43 -14.32
N ARG A 170 -10.96 -29.88 -14.43
CA ARG A 170 -11.88 -29.43 -15.49
C ARG A 170 -12.15 -27.94 -15.39
N ASP A 171 -12.38 -27.42 -14.19
CA ASP A 171 -12.55 -25.98 -13.95
C ASP A 171 -11.26 -25.19 -14.23
N LEU A 172 -10.10 -25.76 -13.90
CA LEU A 172 -8.81 -25.08 -14.07
C LEU A 172 -8.43 -24.93 -15.54
N CYS A 173 -8.51 -26.02 -16.31
CA CYS A 173 -8.04 -26.06 -17.69
C CYS A 173 -9.16 -25.84 -18.73
N GLU A 174 -10.43 -25.95 -18.33
CA GLU A 174 -11.61 -25.89 -19.21
C GLU A 174 -11.37 -26.68 -20.51
N PRO A 175 -11.06 -27.98 -20.40
CA PRO A 175 -10.65 -28.78 -21.55
C PRO A 175 -11.77 -28.82 -22.59
N ASP A 176 -11.40 -28.81 -23.87
CA ASP A 176 -12.36 -28.92 -24.97
C ASP A 176 -13.07 -30.29 -24.90
N LEU A 177 -14.35 -30.29 -24.55
CA LEU A 177 -15.12 -31.49 -24.15
C LEU A 177 -15.56 -32.37 -25.34
N ASP A 178 -15.23 -31.99 -26.58
CA ASP A 178 -15.59 -32.73 -27.79
C ASP A 178 -14.64 -33.90 -28.14
N THR A 179 -13.58 -34.13 -27.35
CA THR A 179 -12.62 -35.20 -27.65
C THR A 179 -12.74 -36.36 -26.65
N ASP A 180 -13.14 -37.53 -27.19
CA ASP A 180 -13.02 -38.83 -26.52
C ASP A 180 -11.67 -38.92 -25.78
N SER A 181 -11.78 -39.16 -24.49
CA SER A 181 -10.74 -39.22 -23.47
C SER A 181 -9.39 -39.83 -23.92
N SER A 182 -8.44 -38.96 -24.32
CA SER A 182 -6.99 -39.23 -24.29
C SER A 182 -6.17 -37.98 -24.66
N THR A 183 -6.36 -36.86 -23.95
CA THR A 183 -5.55 -35.66 -24.19
C THR A 183 -4.22 -35.76 -23.43
N ALA A 184 -3.13 -35.43 -24.13
CA ALA A 184 -1.81 -35.40 -23.50
C ALA A 184 -1.69 -34.17 -22.59
N PHE A 185 -1.20 -34.36 -21.37
CA PHE A 185 -1.10 -33.32 -20.35
C PHE A 185 -0.24 -32.14 -20.80
N HIS A 186 0.83 -32.39 -21.56
CA HIS A 186 1.68 -31.32 -22.10
C HIS A 186 0.91 -30.31 -22.96
N SER A 187 -0.23 -30.69 -23.57
CA SER A 187 -1.05 -29.74 -24.36
C SER A 187 -1.67 -28.62 -23.52
N TYR A 188 -1.79 -28.83 -22.21
CA TYR A 188 -2.25 -27.82 -21.25
C TYR A 188 -1.10 -27.03 -20.64
N VAL A 189 0.15 -27.31 -20.99
CA VAL A 189 1.34 -26.67 -20.41
C VAL A 189 1.87 -25.62 -21.38
N HIS A 190 2.34 -24.49 -20.87
CA HIS A 190 3.03 -23.49 -21.69
C HIS A 190 4.32 -24.06 -22.27
N GLU A 191 4.64 -23.76 -23.53
CA GLU A 191 5.77 -24.34 -24.26
C GLU A 191 7.12 -24.20 -23.55
N ASP A 192 7.41 -23.01 -23.00
CA ASP A 192 8.59 -22.75 -22.16
C ASP A 192 8.75 -23.67 -20.94
N ASP A 193 7.64 -24.24 -20.44
CA ASP A 193 7.62 -25.01 -19.19
C ASP A 193 7.61 -26.53 -19.46
N TYR A 194 7.70 -26.98 -20.72
CA TYR A 194 7.73 -28.40 -21.09
C TYR A 194 8.89 -29.17 -20.45
N GLU A 195 10.07 -28.55 -20.32
CA GLU A 195 11.23 -29.19 -19.69
C GLU A 195 10.98 -29.46 -18.21
N LEU A 196 10.36 -28.52 -17.49
CA LEU A 196 10.02 -28.65 -16.07
C LEU A 196 9.06 -29.80 -15.79
N VAL A 197 8.04 -29.97 -16.66
CA VAL A 197 7.10 -31.09 -16.56
C VAL A 197 7.77 -32.41 -16.95
N GLY A 198 8.65 -32.38 -17.95
CA GLY A 198 9.46 -33.53 -18.34
C GLY A 198 10.36 -34.04 -17.22
N ASP A 199 11.01 -33.13 -16.48
CA ASP A 199 11.83 -33.42 -15.31
C ASP A 199 11.03 -34.02 -14.17
N LEU A 200 9.87 -33.44 -13.86
CA LEU A 200 8.96 -33.97 -12.86
C LEU A 200 8.58 -35.42 -13.20
N ARG A 201 8.21 -35.69 -14.46
CA ARG A 201 7.87 -37.03 -14.91
C ARG A 201 9.03 -38.01 -14.79
N ARG A 202 10.25 -37.59 -15.12
CA ARG A 202 11.47 -38.41 -14.98
C ARG A 202 11.75 -38.76 -13.52
N ALA A 203 11.77 -37.76 -12.63
CA ALA A 203 12.01 -37.95 -11.20
C ALA A 203 10.95 -38.87 -10.56
N THR A 204 9.68 -38.66 -10.92
CA THR A 204 8.58 -39.49 -10.41
C THR A 204 8.75 -40.96 -10.83
N ARG A 205 9.17 -41.24 -12.07
CA ARG A 205 9.42 -42.60 -12.59
C ARG A 205 10.67 -43.27 -12.01
N SER A 206 11.71 -42.49 -11.69
CA SER A 206 12.92 -42.99 -11.04
C SER A 206 12.75 -43.22 -9.53
N GLY A 207 11.63 -42.77 -8.95
CA GLY A 207 11.40 -42.82 -7.50
C GLY A 207 12.20 -41.77 -6.72
N GLU A 208 12.73 -40.76 -7.41
CA GLU A 208 13.35 -39.59 -6.80
C GLU A 208 12.25 -38.61 -6.37
N ASP A 209 12.50 -37.82 -5.31
CA ASP A 209 11.59 -36.74 -4.91
C ASP A 209 11.57 -35.67 -6.03
N PRO A 210 10.45 -35.51 -6.75
CA PRO A 210 10.38 -34.51 -7.81
C PRO A 210 10.40 -33.09 -7.24
N GLY A 211 10.03 -32.90 -5.97
CA GLY A 211 9.82 -31.60 -5.36
C GLY A 211 8.68 -30.81 -6.03
N LEU A 212 8.44 -29.60 -5.52
CA LEU A 212 7.47 -28.68 -6.10
C LEU A 212 7.98 -28.16 -7.46
N ARG A 213 7.11 -28.14 -8.47
CA ARG A 213 7.39 -27.48 -9.77
C ARG A 213 6.38 -26.39 -10.02
N GLU A 214 6.85 -25.20 -10.36
CA GLU A 214 5.98 -24.12 -10.80
C GLU A 214 5.88 -24.14 -12.32
N VAL A 215 4.67 -24.16 -12.85
CA VAL A 215 4.42 -24.15 -14.30
C VAL A 215 3.27 -23.21 -14.64
N ARG A 216 3.20 -22.85 -15.91
CA ARG A 216 2.07 -22.17 -16.53
C ARG A 216 1.22 -23.21 -17.25
N LEU A 217 -0.05 -23.30 -16.85
CA LEU A 217 -1.07 -24.02 -17.61
C LEU A 217 -1.82 -23.06 -18.54
N LEU A 218 -2.22 -23.57 -19.70
CA LEU A 218 -2.92 -22.85 -20.75
C LEU A 218 -4.35 -23.36 -20.86
N ARG A 219 -5.31 -22.44 -20.84
CA ARG A 219 -6.69 -22.72 -21.22
C ARG A 219 -6.85 -22.63 -22.74
N PRO A 220 -7.84 -23.29 -23.35
CA PRO A 220 -8.14 -23.14 -24.79
C PRO A 220 -8.39 -21.69 -25.22
N THR A 221 -8.85 -20.84 -24.31
CA THR A 221 -9.07 -19.39 -24.54
C THR A 221 -7.76 -18.60 -24.67
N GLY A 222 -6.60 -19.20 -24.40
CA GLY A 222 -5.29 -18.56 -24.34
C GLY A 222 -4.94 -17.96 -22.96
N GLU A 223 -5.84 -18.08 -21.98
CA GLU A 223 -5.58 -17.62 -20.62
C GLU A 223 -4.50 -18.47 -19.92
N VAL A 224 -3.53 -17.81 -19.30
CA VAL A 224 -2.42 -18.45 -18.57
C VAL A 224 -2.75 -18.55 -17.08
N ARG A 225 -2.65 -19.76 -16.53
CA ARG A 225 -2.78 -20.05 -15.09
C ARG A 225 -1.45 -20.47 -14.49
N HIS A 226 -0.98 -19.74 -13.48
CA HIS A 226 0.23 -20.11 -12.74
C HIS A 226 -0.11 -21.18 -11.70
N CYS A 227 0.52 -22.34 -11.83
CA CYS A 227 0.20 -23.51 -11.03
C CYS A 227 1.45 -24.09 -10.35
N GLU A 228 1.25 -24.67 -9.18
CA GLU A 228 2.22 -25.50 -8.47
C GLU A 228 1.85 -26.97 -8.67
N LEU A 229 2.81 -27.78 -9.15
CA LEU A 229 2.70 -29.21 -9.41
C LEU A 229 3.47 -30.01 -8.37
N LEU A 230 2.82 -31.06 -7.87
CA LEU A 230 3.44 -32.17 -7.15
C LEU A 230 3.07 -33.47 -7.86
N GLY A 231 4.05 -34.36 -8.02
CA GLY A 231 3.85 -35.63 -8.70
C GLY A 231 4.28 -36.81 -7.85
N ASP A 232 3.49 -37.88 -7.85
CA ASP A 232 3.82 -39.15 -7.22
C ASP A 232 3.54 -40.32 -8.16
N THR A 233 4.34 -41.38 -8.07
CA THR A 233 4.06 -42.64 -8.80
C THR A 233 3.06 -43.45 -8.00
N ILE A 234 1.95 -43.81 -8.65
CA ILE A 234 0.89 -44.64 -8.07
C ILE A 234 0.63 -45.87 -8.96
N THR A 235 -0.05 -46.86 -8.39
CA THR A 235 -0.65 -47.94 -9.19
C THR A 235 -2.12 -47.60 -9.41
N TYR A 236 -2.53 -47.42 -10.68
CA TYR A 236 -3.90 -47.14 -11.06
C TYR A 236 -4.38 -48.16 -12.10
N GLU A 237 -5.46 -48.87 -11.79
CA GLU A 237 -5.99 -49.99 -12.61
C GLU A 237 -4.92 -51.05 -12.95
N ASN A 238 -4.09 -51.43 -11.98
CA ASN A 238 -2.97 -52.38 -12.14
C ASN A 238 -1.83 -51.91 -13.07
N HIS A 239 -1.79 -50.62 -13.44
CA HIS A 239 -0.71 -50.03 -14.24
C HIS A 239 0.01 -48.94 -13.45
N SER A 240 1.31 -48.77 -13.70
CA SER A 240 2.06 -47.62 -13.16
C SER A 240 1.55 -46.33 -13.79
N ALA A 241 1.23 -45.34 -12.96
CA ALA A 241 0.70 -44.05 -13.37
C ALA A 241 1.28 -42.93 -12.48
N THR A 242 1.18 -41.69 -12.94
CA THR A 242 1.61 -40.52 -12.19
C THR A 242 0.39 -39.77 -11.68
N LEU A 243 0.25 -39.64 -10.36
CA LEU A 243 -0.71 -38.74 -9.73
C LEU A 243 -0.11 -37.34 -9.68
N LEU A 244 -0.78 -36.37 -10.29
CA LEU A 244 -0.44 -34.95 -10.19
C LEU A 244 -1.45 -34.23 -9.32
N SER A 245 -0.95 -33.52 -8.31
CA SER A 245 -1.70 -32.48 -7.60
C SER A 245 -1.28 -31.11 -8.15
N ILE A 246 -2.26 -30.33 -8.55
CA ILE A 246 -2.09 -29.04 -9.22
C ILE A 246 -2.82 -27.97 -8.42
N ARG A 247 -2.07 -26.99 -7.91
CA ARG A 247 -2.64 -25.85 -7.18
C ARG A 247 -2.56 -24.58 -8.01
N ASP A 248 -3.71 -23.97 -8.31
CA ASP A 248 -3.76 -22.64 -8.95
C ASP A 248 -3.32 -21.56 -7.95
N VAL A 249 -2.19 -20.92 -8.24
CA VAL A 249 -1.62 -19.81 -7.48
C VAL A 249 -1.66 -18.49 -8.24
N THR A 250 -2.41 -18.42 -9.35
CA THR A 250 -2.49 -17.24 -10.23
C THR A 250 -2.92 -15.99 -9.46
N LEU A 251 -4.04 -16.06 -8.73
CA LEU A 251 -4.56 -14.93 -7.96
C LEU A 251 -3.58 -14.51 -6.84
N ARG A 252 -3.01 -15.49 -6.14
CA ARG A 252 -2.04 -15.25 -5.06
C ARG A 252 -0.79 -14.55 -5.62
N ARG A 253 -0.23 -15.05 -6.71
CA ARG A 253 0.95 -14.47 -7.37
C ARG A 253 0.67 -13.07 -7.90
N SER A 254 -0.50 -12.83 -8.49
CA SER A 254 -0.88 -11.50 -8.95
C SER A 254 -0.92 -10.50 -7.78
N ARG A 255 -1.58 -10.86 -6.67
CA ARG A 255 -1.61 -10.03 -5.45
C ARG A 255 -0.22 -9.79 -4.86
N GLU A 256 0.60 -10.83 -4.74
CA GLU A 256 1.97 -10.70 -4.23
C GLU A 256 2.84 -9.81 -5.13
N ARG A 257 2.71 -9.91 -6.45
CA ARG A 257 3.41 -9.04 -7.41
C ARG A 257 2.96 -7.59 -7.28
N THR A 258 1.66 -7.33 -7.17
CA THR A 258 1.12 -5.97 -6.98
C THR A 258 1.63 -5.36 -5.69
N LEU A 259 1.51 -6.07 -4.56
CA LEU A 259 2.01 -5.60 -3.27
C LEU A 259 3.52 -5.38 -3.27
N LYS A 260 4.29 -6.23 -3.97
CA LYS A 260 5.74 -6.06 -4.11
C LYS A 260 6.08 -4.81 -4.90
N ARG A 261 5.39 -4.55 -6.02
CA ARG A 261 5.55 -3.34 -6.83
C ARG A 261 5.23 -2.08 -6.03
N GLU A 262 4.13 -2.08 -5.28
CA GLU A 262 3.71 -0.95 -4.44
C GLU A 262 4.71 -0.67 -3.30
N ARG A 263 5.19 -1.73 -2.61
CA ARG A 263 6.25 -1.58 -1.59
C ARG A 263 7.56 -1.07 -2.16
N GLU A 264 7.94 -1.54 -3.34
CA GLU A 264 9.16 -1.10 -4.02
C GLU A 264 9.05 0.36 -4.46
N PHE A 265 7.89 0.77 -4.97
CA PHE A 265 7.58 2.15 -5.29
C PHE A 265 7.71 3.06 -4.05
N ASN A 266 7.00 2.74 -2.96
CA ASN A 266 7.05 3.53 -1.73
C ASN A 266 8.48 3.64 -1.18
N ARG A 267 9.24 2.54 -1.21
CA ARG A 267 10.65 2.53 -0.77
C ARG A 267 11.53 3.41 -1.65
N ARG A 268 11.30 3.43 -2.98
CA ARG A 268 12.04 4.31 -3.91
C ARG A 268 11.74 5.78 -3.62
N VAL A 269 10.46 6.14 -3.51
CA VAL A 269 10.04 7.51 -3.17
C VAL A 269 10.67 7.98 -1.84
N GLN A 270 10.55 7.18 -0.77
CA GLN A 270 11.14 7.50 0.53
C GLN A 270 12.66 7.64 0.47
N LYS A 271 13.34 6.78 -0.30
CA LYS A 271 14.79 6.87 -0.48
C LYS A 271 15.19 8.17 -1.17
N CYS A 272 14.52 8.53 -2.27
CA CYS A 272 14.75 9.79 -2.99
C CYS A 272 14.65 10.99 -2.04
N LEU A 273 13.61 11.02 -1.19
CA LEU A 273 13.35 12.12 -0.27
C LEU A 273 14.41 12.29 0.84
N VAL A 274 15.11 11.22 1.22
CA VAL A 274 16.11 11.25 2.32
C VAL A 274 17.54 11.37 1.82
N SER A 275 17.87 10.80 0.65
CA SER A 275 19.26 10.75 0.18
C SER A 275 19.70 11.93 -0.68
N VAL A 276 18.74 12.65 -1.27
CA VAL A 276 19.04 13.70 -2.23
C VAL A 276 19.44 15.01 -1.54
N ARG A 277 20.44 15.71 -2.12
CA ARG A 277 21.02 16.94 -1.55
C ARG A 277 20.62 18.21 -2.29
N THR A 278 19.96 18.09 -3.43
CA THR A 278 19.56 19.22 -4.26
C THR A 278 18.13 19.06 -4.75
N ARG A 279 17.45 20.20 -4.94
CA ARG A 279 16.08 20.21 -5.45
C ARG A 279 15.97 19.56 -6.84
N ASP A 280 16.89 19.88 -7.75
CA ASP A 280 16.85 19.38 -9.12
C ASP A 280 16.99 17.86 -9.20
N GLU A 281 17.86 17.27 -8.38
CA GLU A 281 17.99 15.81 -8.24
C GLU A 281 16.69 15.19 -7.69
N LEU A 282 16.06 15.82 -6.70
CA LEU A 282 14.90 15.26 -6.00
C LEU A 282 13.71 15.19 -6.96
N GLU A 283 13.47 16.31 -7.65
CA GLU A 283 12.39 16.40 -8.62
C GLU A 283 12.61 15.44 -9.79
N SER A 284 13.85 15.35 -10.29
CA SER A 284 14.16 14.43 -11.39
C SER A 284 13.99 12.97 -11.00
N GLU A 285 14.45 12.55 -9.81
CA GLU A 285 14.26 11.18 -9.34
C GLU A 285 12.78 10.84 -9.12
N ILE A 286 12.00 11.72 -8.47
CA ILE A 286 10.57 11.47 -8.25
C ILE A 286 9.82 11.36 -9.58
N THR A 287 10.08 12.26 -10.52
CA THR A 287 9.44 12.25 -11.84
C THR A 287 9.70 10.93 -12.57
N ASN A 288 10.94 10.42 -12.50
CA ASN A 288 11.31 9.12 -13.06
C ASN A 288 10.67 7.92 -12.33
N VAL A 289 10.57 7.98 -11.00
CA VAL A 289 9.93 6.94 -10.18
C VAL A 289 8.45 6.85 -10.49
N LEU A 290 7.75 7.98 -10.57
CA LEU A 290 6.33 8.06 -10.92
C LEU A 290 6.11 7.54 -12.36
N SER A 291 6.89 7.98 -13.34
CA SER A 291 6.76 7.46 -14.71
C SER A 291 7.01 5.95 -14.79
N SER A 292 8.01 5.42 -14.05
CA SER A 292 8.27 3.97 -13.98
C SER A 292 7.16 3.18 -13.29
N TYR A 293 6.35 3.81 -12.44
CA TYR A 293 5.21 3.20 -11.76
C TYR A 293 4.01 3.04 -12.69
N GLY A 294 3.97 3.80 -13.79
CA GLY A 294 2.96 3.69 -14.85
C GLY A 294 2.13 4.94 -15.07
N TYR A 295 2.64 6.14 -14.77
CA TYR A 295 2.02 7.38 -15.24
C TYR A 295 2.60 7.81 -16.59
N ASP A 296 1.72 8.13 -17.54
CA ASP A 296 2.09 8.41 -18.94
C ASP A 296 2.79 9.75 -19.11
N LEU A 297 2.48 10.73 -18.27
CA LEU A 297 3.21 11.98 -18.19
C LEU A 297 3.25 12.45 -16.73
N VAL A 298 4.46 12.74 -16.28
CA VAL A 298 4.72 13.39 -14.99
C VAL A 298 5.51 14.67 -15.27
N TRP A 299 5.07 15.77 -14.70
CA TRP A 299 5.66 17.09 -14.91
C TRP A 299 5.83 17.80 -13.58
N ILE A 300 7.00 18.42 -13.38
CA ILE A 300 7.24 19.33 -12.27
C ILE A 300 7.75 20.64 -12.82
N GLY A 301 7.15 21.73 -12.35
CA GLY A 301 7.55 23.06 -12.77
C GLY A 301 6.82 24.16 -12.03
N SER A 302 6.81 25.34 -12.64
CA SER A 302 6.03 26.49 -12.19
C SER A 302 5.07 26.88 -13.29
N ALA A 303 3.90 27.39 -12.93
CA ALA A 303 2.97 27.97 -13.88
C ALA A 303 2.46 29.30 -13.31
N ASP A 304 2.27 30.29 -14.18
CA ASP A 304 1.72 31.59 -13.83
C ASP A 304 0.82 32.12 -14.96
N ARG A 305 0.48 33.41 -14.93
CA ARG A 305 -0.31 34.04 -16.00
C ARG A 305 0.44 34.14 -17.34
N GLY A 306 1.77 34.07 -17.34
CA GLY A 306 2.63 34.18 -18.50
C GLY A 306 3.04 32.84 -19.12
N GLY A 307 2.73 31.71 -18.49
CA GLY A 307 2.94 30.40 -19.09
C GLY A 307 3.25 29.28 -18.11
N VAL A 308 3.63 28.14 -18.67
CA VAL A 308 4.13 26.97 -17.93
C VAL A 308 5.64 26.87 -18.15
N ARG A 309 6.41 26.77 -17.06
CA ARG A 309 7.86 26.60 -17.08
C ARG A 309 8.22 25.25 -16.49
N THR A 310 8.64 24.33 -17.37
CA THR A 310 9.12 23.01 -16.99
C THR A 310 10.44 23.09 -16.24
N ARG A 311 10.55 22.35 -15.14
CA ARG A 311 11.81 22.11 -14.43
C ARG A 311 12.27 20.67 -14.65
N THR A 312 11.34 19.72 -14.58
CA THR A 312 11.58 18.33 -15.02
C THR A 312 10.29 17.68 -15.51
N GLN A 313 10.42 16.63 -16.33
CA GLN A 313 9.29 15.84 -16.84
C GLN A 313 9.74 14.44 -17.26
N ALA A 314 8.84 13.47 -17.21
CA ALA A 314 9.05 12.12 -17.71
C ALA A 314 7.78 11.58 -18.41
N GLY A 315 7.95 10.67 -19.37
CA GLY A 315 6.87 10.15 -20.20
C GLY A 315 6.59 10.98 -21.45
N GLU A 316 5.32 11.17 -21.81
CA GLU A 316 4.86 11.90 -22.99
C GLU A 316 5.07 13.41 -22.85
N THR A 317 5.98 13.98 -23.64
CA THR A 317 6.45 15.36 -23.43
C THR A 317 5.74 16.42 -24.28
N LYS A 318 5.06 16.03 -25.38
CA LYS A 318 4.52 17.00 -26.35
C LYS A 318 3.34 17.80 -25.80
N TYR A 319 2.59 17.23 -24.87
CA TYR A 319 1.42 17.90 -24.29
C TYR A 319 1.84 19.18 -23.54
N ILE A 320 2.87 19.10 -22.71
CA ILE A 320 3.40 20.25 -21.97
C ILE A 320 3.92 21.35 -22.90
N SER A 321 4.59 21.00 -24.00
CA SER A 321 5.03 21.98 -24.99
C SER A 321 3.85 22.75 -25.60
N ARG A 322 2.77 22.05 -25.97
CA ARG A 322 1.54 22.69 -26.49
C ARG A 322 0.85 23.54 -25.42
N LEU A 323 0.87 23.10 -24.17
CA LEU A 323 0.30 23.85 -23.04
C LEU A 323 1.05 25.18 -22.82
N ALA A 324 2.39 25.16 -22.93
CA ALA A 324 3.22 26.35 -22.81
C ALA A 324 2.93 27.38 -23.92
N ASP A 325 2.76 26.91 -25.17
CA ASP A 325 2.40 27.78 -26.30
C ASP A 325 1.04 28.46 -26.06
N ARG A 326 0.01 27.71 -25.63
CA ARG A 326 -1.34 28.23 -25.38
C ARG A 326 -1.42 29.22 -24.22
N ALA A 327 -0.71 28.94 -23.13
CA ALA A 327 -0.73 29.81 -21.97
C ALA A 327 -0.14 31.20 -22.29
N SER A 328 0.75 31.28 -23.29
CA SER A 328 1.30 32.55 -23.80
C SER A 328 0.27 33.37 -24.59
N ASP A 329 -0.76 32.74 -25.16
CA ASP A 329 -1.86 33.37 -25.91
C ASP A 329 -3.02 33.84 -25.01
N GLY A 330 -2.91 33.63 -23.69
CA GLY A 330 -3.93 34.03 -22.70
C GLY A 330 -5.14 33.09 -22.61
N ASP A 331 -5.13 31.96 -23.33
CA ASP A 331 -6.13 30.90 -23.19
C ASP A 331 -5.62 29.83 -22.21
N HIS A 332 -6.33 29.72 -21.08
CA HIS A 332 -5.96 28.84 -19.97
C HIS A 332 -7.05 27.78 -19.69
N GLY A 333 -7.90 27.50 -20.69
CA GLY A 333 -9.15 26.80 -20.50
C GLY A 333 -9.02 25.36 -19.97
N GLY A 334 -9.14 25.16 -18.66
CA GLY A 334 -9.53 23.85 -18.10
C GLY A 334 -8.41 22.84 -17.82
N ASP A 335 -7.15 23.15 -18.12
CA ASP A 335 -6.02 22.26 -17.76
C ASP A 335 -5.75 22.28 -16.24
N PRO A 336 -5.64 21.12 -15.58
CA PRO A 336 -5.46 21.03 -14.13
C PRO A 336 -4.19 21.74 -13.63
N THR A 337 -3.08 21.74 -14.39
CA THR A 337 -1.82 22.39 -14.01
C THR A 337 -2.01 23.90 -13.90
N LEU A 338 -2.61 24.53 -14.90
CA LEU A 338 -2.88 25.98 -14.90
C LEU A 338 -3.87 26.38 -13.81
N TRP A 339 -4.89 25.55 -13.53
CA TRP A 339 -5.83 25.82 -12.44
C TRP A 339 -5.19 25.67 -11.06
N SER A 340 -4.33 24.68 -10.86
CA SER A 340 -3.64 24.48 -9.58
C SER A 340 -2.71 25.67 -9.30
N ALA A 341 -2.02 26.16 -10.33
CA ALA A 341 -1.19 27.36 -10.24
C ALA A 341 -1.94 28.60 -9.76
N ARG A 342 -3.18 28.76 -10.23
CA ARG A 342 -4.02 29.93 -9.94
C ARG A 342 -4.67 29.86 -8.57
N THR A 343 -5.14 28.68 -8.20
CA THR A 343 -5.91 28.47 -6.96
C THR A 343 -5.01 28.19 -5.77
N GLY A 344 -3.81 27.64 -6.00
CA GLY A 344 -2.98 27.09 -4.94
C GLY A 344 -3.55 25.80 -4.36
N GLU A 345 -4.54 25.18 -5.03
CA GLU A 345 -5.22 23.96 -4.60
C GLU A 345 -4.98 22.82 -5.59
N ALA A 346 -5.17 21.59 -5.13
CA ALA A 346 -5.09 20.41 -6.00
C ALA A 346 -6.26 20.39 -7.00
N GLN A 347 -5.97 20.05 -8.26
CA GLN A 347 -6.95 20.07 -9.36
C GLN A 347 -6.96 18.73 -10.08
N PHE A 348 -8.12 18.08 -10.10
CA PHE A 348 -8.32 16.79 -10.74
C PHE A 348 -9.36 16.90 -11.85
N VAL A 349 -9.04 16.35 -13.02
CA VAL A 349 -9.98 16.17 -14.11
C VAL A 349 -10.05 14.68 -14.46
N PRO A 350 -11.17 13.99 -14.11
CA PRO A 350 -11.29 12.53 -14.28
C PRO A 350 -11.37 12.08 -15.73
N ASP A 351 -11.91 12.93 -16.62
CA ASP A 351 -11.93 12.65 -18.05
C ASP A 351 -11.91 13.94 -18.87
N PHE A 352 -10.82 14.15 -19.60
CA PHE A 352 -10.63 15.30 -20.48
C PHE A 352 -11.63 15.33 -21.62
N GLU A 353 -12.08 14.17 -22.10
CA GLU A 353 -13.02 14.12 -23.22
C GLU A 353 -14.33 14.85 -22.89
N THR A 354 -14.79 14.66 -21.65
CA THR A 354 -16.09 15.13 -21.16
C THR A 354 -16.03 16.48 -20.45
N LEU A 355 -14.94 16.77 -19.73
CA LEU A 355 -14.86 17.92 -18.83
C LEU A 355 -13.93 19.03 -19.29
N MET A 356 -13.02 18.76 -20.23
CA MET A 356 -12.03 19.76 -20.66
C MET A 356 -12.53 20.55 -21.89
N PRO A 357 -12.32 21.88 -21.95
CA PRO A 357 -12.68 22.70 -23.11
C PRO A 357 -12.07 22.19 -24.42
N THR A 358 -12.78 22.40 -25.54
CA THR A 358 -12.51 21.79 -26.85
C THR A 358 -11.04 21.82 -27.28
N GLU A 359 -10.43 22.96 -27.09
CA GLU A 359 -9.14 23.31 -27.65
C GLU A 359 -7.98 22.62 -26.91
N PRO A 360 -7.81 22.76 -25.58
CA PRO A 360 -6.83 21.98 -24.83
C PRO A 360 -7.17 20.49 -24.75
N ARG A 361 -8.47 20.12 -24.80
CA ARG A 361 -8.90 18.71 -24.91
C ARG A 361 -8.30 18.03 -26.14
N ASN A 362 -8.35 18.70 -27.29
CA ASN A 362 -7.80 18.14 -28.52
C ASN A 362 -6.29 17.90 -28.41
N ASP A 363 -5.57 18.77 -27.70
CA ASP A 363 -4.12 18.62 -27.53
C ASP A 363 -3.77 17.47 -26.59
N ALA A 364 -4.52 17.28 -25.50
CA ALA A 364 -4.38 16.16 -24.58
C ALA A 364 -4.71 14.82 -25.24
N LEU A 365 -5.86 14.73 -25.93
CA LEU A 365 -6.30 13.50 -26.61
C LEU A 365 -5.36 13.11 -27.77
N LYS A 366 -4.81 14.08 -28.50
CA LYS A 366 -3.77 13.82 -29.52
C LYS A 366 -2.48 13.23 -28.94
N CYS A 367 -2.25 13.45 -27.65
CA CYS A 367 -1.13 12.87 -26.89
C CYS A 367 -1.52 11.59 -26.15
N GLY A 368 -2.75 11.06 -26.35
CA GLY A 368 -3.23 9.85 -25.68
C GLY A 368 -3.68 10.05 -24.24
N LEU A 369 -3.65 11.28 -23.71
CA LEU A 369 -4.00 11.55 -22.32
C LEU A 369 -5.51 11.72 -22.15
N ARG A 370 -6.07 11.08 -21.13
CA ARG A 370 -7.50 11.09 -20.81
C ARG A 370 -7.82 11.69 -19.45
N SER A 371 -6.91 11.67 -18.50
CA SER A 371 -7.13 12.25 -17.16
C SER A 371 -5.87 12.95 -16.65
N GLY A 372 -6.03 13.82 -15.66
CA GLY A 372 -4.89 14.49 -15.04
C GLY A 372 -5.18 15.03 -13.66
N TYR A 373 -4.14 15.05 -12.83
CA TYR A 373 -4.14 15.54 -11.46
C TYR A 373 -2.92 16.44 -11.22
N ALA A 374 -3.17 17.68 -10.83
CA ALA A 374 -2.14 18.66 -10.52
C ALA A 374 -2.17 19.02 -9.03
N LEU A 375 -1.00 19.02 -8.42
CA LEU A 375 -0.78 19.16 -6.98
C LEU A 375 0.20 20.31 -6.73
N PRO A 376 -0.18 21.34 -5.96
CA PRO A 376 0.73 22.40 -5.58
C PRO A 376 1.78 21.85 -4.59
N LEU A 377 3.04 22.17 -4.83
CA LEU A 377 4.14 21.88 -3.92
C LEU A 377 4.31 23.09 -3.00
N ARG A 378 3.80 23.01 -1.76
CA ARG A 378 3.74 24.16 -0.85
C ARG A 378 4.12 23.77 0.58
N HIS A 379 4.86 24.64 1.27
CA HIS A 379 5.11 24.51 2.70
C HIS A 379 4.82 25.85 3.39
N GLY A 380 3.81 25.88 4.26
CA GLY A 380 3.26 27.14 4.80
C GLY A 380 2.77 28.05 3.67
N ASP A 381 3.25 29.29 3.64
CA ASP A 381 2.92 30.28 2.61
C ASP A 381 3.85 30.23 1.39
N ILE A 382 4.86 29.36 1.38
CA ILE A 382 5.86 29.29 0.30
C ILE A 382 5.44 28.23 -0.72
N SER A 383 5.23 28.65 -1.97
CA SER A 383 5.00 27.77 -3.12
C SER A 383 6.31 27.45 -3.84
N TYR A 384 6.60 26.16 -3.97
CA TYR A 384 7.74 25.59 -4.69
C TYR A 384 7.35 25.11 -6.10
N GLY A 385 6.11 25.32 -6.54
CA GLY A 385 5.66 24.93 -7.87
C GLY A 385 4.56 23.88 -7.85
N ILE A 386 4.50 23.05 -8.88
CA ILE A 386 3.40 22.10 -9.11
C ILE A 386 3.97 20.77 -9.59
N LEU A 387 3.43 19.68 -9.06
CA LEU A 387 3.54 18.33 -9.58
C LEU A 387 2.26 17.99 -10.34
N ALA A 388 2.36 17.69 -11.63
CA ALA A 388 1.23 17.27 -12.44
C ALA A 388 1.46 15.86 -13.00
N VAL A 389 0.42 15.05 -12.94
CA VAL A 389 0.42 13.65 -13.37
C VAL A 389 -0.76 13.42 -14.31
N TYR A 390 -0.52 12.74 -15.43
CA TYR A 390 -1.52 12.48 -16.47
C TYR A 390 -1.50 10.99 -16.86
N HIS A 391 -2.66 10.49 -17.29
CA HIS A 391 -2.81 9.08 -17.66
C HIS A 391 -3.79 8.87 -18.83
N GLU A 392 -3.57 7.82 -19.62
CA GLU A 392 -4.41 7.44 -20.78
C GLU A 392 -5.72 6.72 -20.38
N ASP A 393 -5.74 6.04 -19.24
CA ASP A 393 -6.95 5.45 -18.65
C ASP A 393 -7.57 6.42 -17.62
N PRO A 394 -8.83 6.89 -17.82
CA PRO A 394 -9.51 7.78 -16.88
C PRO A 394 -9.81 7.13 -15.51
N SER A 395 -9.79 5.81 -15.40
CA SER A 395 -10.02 5.10 -14.14
C SER A 395 -8.77 4.94 -13.26
N ARG A 396 -7.58 5.21 -13.81
CA ARG A 396 -6.31 5.00 -13.10
C ARG A 396 -6.12 5.92 -11.89
N LEU A 397 -6.56 7.18 -12.01
CA LEU A 397 -6.44 8.22 -10.97
C LEU A 397 -7.65 8.20 -10.05
N ASP A 398 -7.93 7.04 -9.46
CA ASP A 398 -9.01 6.87 -8.48
C ASP A 398 -8.73 7.61 -7.15
N GLU A 399 -9.59 7.44 -6.15
CA GLU A 399 -9.42 8.10 -4.86
C GLU A 399 -8.17 7.62 -4.10
N ALA A 400 -7.83 6.34 -4.19
CA ALA A 400 -6.65 5.77 -3.53
C ALA A 400 -5.37 6.31 -4.18
N GLU A 401 -5.33 6.35 -5.51
CA GLU A 401 -4.19 6.84 -6.27
C GLU A 401 -3.97 8.35 -6.05
N ARG A 402 -5.03 9.15 -6.04
CA ARG A 402 -4.94 10.59 -5.77
C ARG A 402 -4.49 10.88 -4.34
N SER A 403 -4.88 10.05 -3.38
CA SER A 403 -4.42 10.16 -1.98
C SER A 403 -2.92 9.89 -1.89
N LEU A 404 -2.44 8.83 -2.55
CA LEU A 404 -1.01 8.51 -2.65
C LEU A 404 -0.21 9.67 -3.27
N LEU A 405 -0.67 10.20 -4.41
CA LEU A 405 0.01 11.32 -5.07
C LEU A 405 0.04 12.59 -4.21
N ALA A 406 -1.03 12.87 -3.46
CA ALA A 406 -1.08 14.00 -2.52
C ALA A 406 -0.06 13.85 -1.39
N GLU A 407 0.05 12.66 -0.78
CA GLU A 407 1.07 12.37 0.25
C GLU A 407 2.49 12.55 -0.29
N ILE A 408 2.74 12.13 -1.54
CA ILE A 408 4.03 12.34 -2.21
C ILE A 408 4.30 13.84 -2.40
N ALA A 409 3.35 14.60 -2.90
CA ALA A 409 3.49 16.04 -3.10
C ALA A 409 3.74 16.79 -1.78
N GLU A 410 3.06 16.43 -0.70
CA GLU A 410 3.28 16.99 0.63
C GLU A 410 4.69 16.69 1.14
N THR A 411 5.11 15.43 1.03
CA THR A 411 6.45 15.01 1.48
C THR A 411 7.55 15.65 0.64
N MET A 412 7.35 15.77 -0.68
CA MET A 412 8.24 16.52 -1.57
C MET A 412 8.33 17.98 -1.16
N SER A 413 7.21 18.62 -0.81
CA SER A 413 7.19 20.02 -0.39
C SER A 413 8.04 20.23 0.86
N PHE A 414 7.93 19.33 1.84
CA PHE A 414 8.78 19.34 3.03
C PHE A 414 10.26 19.16 2.70
N ALA A 415 10.59 18.19 1.84
CA ALA A 415 11.97 17.93 1.44
C ALA A 415 12.59 19.09 0.66
N ILE A 416 11.85 19.69 -0.29
CA ILE A 416 12.28 20.87 -1.05
C ILE A 416 12.49 22.04 -0.09
N HIS A 417 11.55 22.29 0.82
CA HIS A 417 11.69 23.34 1.83
C HIS A 417 12.96 23.16 2.65
N HIS A 418 13.25 21.94 3.11
CA HIS A 418 14.44 21.66 3.90
C HIS A 418 15.73 21.88 3.09
N VAL A 419 15.79 21.35 1.87
CA VAL A 419 16.95 21.53 0.96
C VAL A 419 17.16 23.01 0.63
N GLU A 420 16.11 23.76 0.32
CA GLU A 420 16.22 25.19 0.03
C GLU A 420 16.61 26.01 1.25
N THR A 421 16.12 25.65 2.45
CA THR A 421 16.48 26.34 3.70
C THR A 421 17.95 26.08 4.06
N GLU A 422 18.44 24.84 3.91
CA GLU A 422 19.86 24.53 4.07
C GLU A 422 20.72 25.21 2.98
N GLN A 423 20.28 25.24 1.73
CA GLN A 423 20.99 25.93 0.66
C GLN A 423 20.97 27.45 0.82
N THR A 424 19.94 28.03 1.41
CA THR A 424 19.88 29.46 1.77
C THR A 424 20.99 29.81 2.77
N LEU A 425 21.35 28.89 3.67
CA LEU A 425 22.48 29.04 4.58
C LEU A 425 23.85 28.86 3.87
N THR A 426 23.87 28.24 2.69
CA THR A 426 25.10 27.75 2.02
C THR A 426 25.38 28.39 0.63
N SER A 427 24.43 29.14 0.05
CA SER A 427 24.51 29.65 -1.34
C SER A 427 25.55 30.77 -1.53
N THR A 428 26.29 30.65 -2.63
CA THR A 428 27.44 31.47 -3.07
C THR A 428 27.06 32.66 -3.98
N GLU A 429 25.81 32.82 -4.42
CA GLU A 429 25.34 34.04 -5.09
C GLU A 429 24.41 34.80 -4.16
N ARG A 430 24.74 36.07 -3.88
CA ARG A 430 23.92 36.93 -3.04
C ARG A 430 23.64 38.23 -3.75
N ILE A 431 22.39 38.66 -3.66
CA ILE A 431 21.98 39.97 -4.15
C ILE A 431 21.92 40.89 -2.95
N VAL A 432 22.80 41.88 -2.93
CA VAL A 432 22.74 42.95 -1.95
C VAL A 432 21.82 44.02 -2.52
N VAL A 433 20.79 44.35 -1.76
CA VAL A 433 19.77 45.32 -2.13
C VAL A 433 19.78 46.41 -1.09
N GLU A 434 19.80 47.65 -1.55
CA GLU A 434 19.62 48.83 -0.71
C GLU A 434 18.29 49.48 -1.08
N VAL A 435 17.42 49.65 -0.09
CA VAL A 435 16.13 50.30 -0.24
C VAL A 435 16.04 51.49 0.69
N GLU A 436 15.27 52.48 0.24
CA GLU A 436 14.91 53.64 1.03
C GLU A 436 13.40 53.66 1.20
N ILE A 437 12.98 53.85 2.46
CA ILE A 437 11.60 53.94 2.89
C ILE A 437 11.40 55.35 3.44
N GLU A 438 10.54 56.12 2.79
CA GLU A 438 10.10 57.46 3.24
C GLU A 438 8.68 57.34 3.79
N SER A 439 8.58 56.97 5.07
CA SER A 439 7.31 56.65 5.71
C SER A 439 7.35 56.88 7.22
N ASP A 440 6.24 57.42 7.75
CA ASP A 440 6.00 57.56 9.19
C ASP A 440 5.35 56.32 9.81
N ALA A 441 5.09 55.27 9.01
CA ALA A 441 4.54 54.00 9.49
C ALA A 441 5.54 53.24 10.38
N TYR A 442 6.83 53.49 10.22
CA TYR A 442 7.86 52.96 11.12
C TYR A 442 8.15 53.97 12.25
N TYR A 443 8.16 53.51 13.50
CA TYR A 443 8.22 54.39 14.66
C TYR A 443 9.52 55.23 14.76
N LEU A 444 10.68 54.71 14.32
CA LEU A 444 11.97 55.41 14.42
C LEU A 444 12.05 56.67 13.55
N PRO A 445 11.83 56.65 12.22
CA PRO A 445 11.92 57.87 11.40
C PRO A 445 10.92 58.93 11.85
N ARG A 446 9.74 58.53 12.33
CA ARG A 446 8.73 59.41 12.93
C ARG A 446 9.22 60.05 14.24
N LEU A 447 9.74 59.24 15.17
CA LEU A 447 10.32 59.71 16.42
C LEU A 447 11.44 60.72 16.18
N LEU A 448 12.33 60.43 15.22
CA LEU A 448 13.43 61.32 14.87
C LEU A 448 12.93 62.64 14.29
N SER A 449 11.96 62.61 13.37
CA SER A 449 11.34 63.82 12.83
C SER A 449 10.63 64.68 13.88
N GLU A 450 9.99 64.07 14.88
CA GLU A 450 9.24 64.80 15.91
C GLU A 450 10.14 65.43 16.99
N ARG A 451 11.30 64.82 17.28
CA ARG A 451 12.12 65.16 18.46
C ARG A 451 13.53 65.66 18.12
N PHE A 452 14.01 65.42 16.91
CA PHE A 452 15.37 65.71 16.48
C PHE A 452 15.35 66.40 15.10
N ASP A 453 15.22 67.74 15.09
CA ASP A 453 15.20 68.58 13.88
C ASP A 453 16.53 68.60 13.09
N ASN A 454 17.60 68.02 13.65
CA ASN A 454 18.91 67.96 12.99
C ASN A 454 18.97 66.77 12.02
N SER A 455 19.10 67.07 10.73
CA SER A 455 19.32 66.08 9.65
C SER A 455 20.61 65.24 9.79
N SER A 456 21.43 65.51 10.81
CA SER A 456 22.64 64.77 11.15
C SER A 456 22.45 63.72 12.25
N PHE A 457 21.29 63.66 12.91
CA PHE A 457 21.05 62.64 13.92
C PHE A 457 20.69 61.31 13.24
N GLU A 458 21.49 60.28 13.52
CA GLU A 458 21.42 58.98 12.87
C GLU A 458 21.30 57.88 13.93
N VAL A 459 20.36 56.97 13.70
CA VAL A 459 20.17 55.76 14.51
C VAL A 459 20.45 54.54 13.64
N THR A 460 21.35 53.69 14.10
CA THR A 460 21.66 52.40 13.48
C THR A 460 20.95 51.30 14.24
N VAL A 461 20.24 50.43 13.53
CA VAL A 461 19.69 49.18 14.09
C VAL A 461 20.71 48.07 13.89
N ASN A 462 21.40 47.71 14.97
CA ASN A 462 22.47 46.71 14.98
C ASN A 462 21.94 45.28 14.94
N GLY A 463 20.69 45.07 15.34
CA GLY A 463 20.05 43.77 15.28
C GLY A 463 18.60 43.83 15.75
N THR A 464 17.78 42.94 15.17
CA THR A 464 16.35 42.81 15.49
C THR A 464 16.05 41.35 15.77
N GLN A 465 15.42 41.07 16.90
CA GLN A 465 14.99 39.73 17.29
C GLN A 465 13.48 39.72 17.48
N LEU A 466 12.79 38.90 16.69
CA LEU A 466 11.35 38.69 16.84
C LEU A 466 11.07 37.84 18.09
N ILE A 467 10.14 38.27 18.95
CA ILE A 467 9.68 37.49 20.12
C ILE A 467 8.38 36.75 19.75
N ASP A 468 7.44 37.46 19.16
CA ASP A 468 6.15 36.95 18.68
C ASP A 468 5.70 37.76 17.45
N GLU A 469 4.50 37.49 16.91
CA GLU A 469 4.02 38.08 15.65
C GLU A 469 4.04 39.62 15.63
N ASN A 470 3.87 40.29 16.77
CA ASN A 470 3.76 41.75 16.85
C ASN A 470 4.81 42.40 17.75
N THR A 471 5.70 41.61 18.39
CA THR A 471 6.69 42.12 19.35
C THR A 471 8.09 41.75 18.91
N CYS A 472 8.97 42.76 18.80
CA CYS A 472 10.39 42.54 18.55
C CYS A 472 11.28 43.30 19.55
N VAL A 473 12.53 42.85 19.66
CA VAL A 473 13.60 43.52 20.38
C VAL A 473 14.62 44.03 19.38
N GLN A 474 14.84 45.34 19.36
CA GLN A 474 15.87 45.99 18.55
C GLN A 474 17.05 46.43 19.41
N TYR A 475 18.24 46.31 18.86
CA TYR A 475 19.47 46.85 19.43
C TYR A 475 19.88 48.06 18.61
N LEU A 476 19.86 49.24 19.23
CA LEU A 476 20.07 50.52 18.55
C LEU A 476 21.41 51.12 18.97
N SER A 477 22.05 51.85 18.06
CA SER A 477 23.15 52.79 18.34
C SER A 477 22.78 54.16 17.79
N CYS A 478 23.08 55.23 18.51
CA CYS A 478 22.88 56.59 17.99
C CYS A 478 24.17 57.43 18.07
N SER A 479 24.32 58.40 17.16
CA SER A 479 25.39 59.39 17.22
C SER A 479 25.24 60.31 18.45
N SER A 480 26.36 60.69 19.06
CA SER A 480 26.53 60.90 20.50
C SER A 480 26.11 62.24 21.12
N ASP A 481 25.32 63.09 20.46
CA ASP A 481 25.09 64.43 21.02
C ASP A 481 24.09 64.47 22.20
N CYS A 482 23.19 63.48 22.36
CA CYS A 482 22.12 63.52 23.36
C CYS A 482 21.56 62.13 23.83
N PRO A 483 22.33 61.26 24.50
CA PRO A 483 21.85 59.92 24.88
C PRO A 483 20.60 59.92 25.76
N ASP A 484 20.58 60.79 26.79
CA ASP A 484 19.43 60.90 27.72
C ASP A 484 18.16 61.40 27.02
N THR A 485 18.30 62.32 26.06
CA THR A 485 17.17 62.84 25.27
C THR A 485 16.59 61.76 24.36
N PHE A 486 17.43 60.92 23.77
CA PHE A 486 16.98 59.81 22.94
C PHE A 486 16.28 58.72 23.76
N ALA A 487 16.83 58.38 24.93
CA ALA A 487 16.18 57.46 25.88
C ALA A 487 14.78 57.97 26.29
N ALA A 488 14.66 59.25 26.64
CA ALA A 488 13.37 59.86 26.98
C ALA A 488 12.38 59.87 25.80
N ALA A 489 12.87 60.13 24.58
CA ALA A 489 12.04 60.08 23.38
C ALA A 489 11.51 58.66 23.09
N LEU A 490 12.32 57.63 23.34
CA LEU A 490 11.91 56.23 23.22
C LEU A 490 10.83 55.87 24.26
N ASP A 491 11.02 56.27 25.52
CA ASP A 491 10.04 56.00 26.61
C ASP A 491 8.68 56.68 26.37
N GLU A 492 8.65 57.82 25.68
CA GLU A 492 7.41 58.53 25.33
C GLU A 492 6.72 57.99 24.06
N ASN A 493 7.36 57.08 23.30
CA ASN A 493 6.82 56.60 22.04
C ASN A 493 5.78 55.47 22.24
N PRO A 494 4.57 55.58 21.66
CA PRO A 494 3.52 54.55 21.81
C PRO A 494 3.91 53.15 21.33
N SER A 495 4.81 53.04 20.36
CA SER A 495 5.25 51.75 19.81
C SER A 495 6.28 51.06 20.72
N VAL A 496 6.87 51.77 21.68
CA VAL A 496 7.93 51.24 22.56
C VAL A 496 7.32 50.77 23.88
N ARG A 497 7.40 49.46 24.15
CA ARG A 497 6.98 48.87 25.45
C ARG A 497 7.97 49.11 26.57
N ALA A 498 9.26 49.02 26.23
CA ALA A 498 10.36 49.14 27.19
C ALA A 498 11.66 49.47 26.45
N GLN A 499 12.50 50.31 27.05
CA GLN A 499 13.87 50.53 26.63
C GLN A 499 14.85 50.29 27.77
N ARG A 500 16.09 49.96 27.42
CA ARG A 500 17.21 49.87 28.34
C ARG A 500 18.48 50.36 27.66
N VAL A 501 19.19 51.29 28.29
CA VAL A 501 20.57 51.62 27.92
C VAL A 501 21.49 50.44 28.26
N ILE A 502 22.22 49.96 27.26
CA ILE A 502 23.20 48.86 27.40
C ILE A 502 24.58 49.46 27.71
N ASP A 503 24.97 50.45 26.91
CA ASP A 503 26.22 51.20 27.04
C ASP A 503 25.96 52.68 26.76
N SER A 504 26.52 53.55 27.60
CA SER A 504 26.42 55.01 27.45
C SER A 504 27.66 55.61 26.78
N ASP A 505 28.71 54.82 26.55
CA ASP A 505 29.91 55.26 25.84
C ASP A 505 29.61 55.47 24.34
N GLU A 506 30.31 56.40 23.68
CA GLU A 506 29.99 56.78 22.30
C GLU A 506 30.38 55.69 21.27
N PRO A 507 29.45 55.20 20.42
CA PRO A 507 28.03 55.56 20.35
C PRO A 507 27.17 54.82 21.39
N ALA A 508 26.27 55.56 22.04
CA ALA A 508 25.39 54.97 23.06
C ALA A 508 24.51 53.87 22.44
N THR A 509 24.35 52.75 23.17
CA THR A 509 23.61 51.57 22.72
C THR A 509 22.39 51.30 23.58
N TYR A 510 21.29 50.90 22.94
CA TYR A 510 19.99 50.69 23.56
C TYR A 510 19.44 49.33 23.16
N GLN A 511 18.76 48.68 24.09
CA GLN A 511 17.84 47.59 23.82
C GLN A 511 16.42 48.17 23.88
N VAL A 512 15.64 48.00 22.83
CA VAL A 512 14.27 48.53 22.73
C VAL A 512 13.33 47.39 22.40
N THR A 513 12.25 47.24 23.18
CA THR A 513 11.16 46.31 22.90
C THR A 513 10.01 47.09 22.26
N VAL A 514 9.62 46.69 21.07
CA VAL A 514 8.67 47.41 20.22
C VAL A 514 7.48 46.53 19.92
N GLU A 515 6.27 47.08 20.03
CA GLU A 515 5.00 46.49 19.54
C GLU A 515 4.61 47.13 18.21
N ASP A 516 5.42 46.91 17.19
CA ASP A 516 5.17 47.49 15.88
C ASP A 516 5.89 46.66 14.82
N ASP A 517 5.40 46.78 13.59
CA ASP A 517 6.07 46.18 12.46
C ASP A 517 7.35 46.96 12.16
N THR A 518 8.48 46.27 12.14
CA THR A 518 9.76 46.87 11.77
C THR A 518 10.23 46.36 10.41
N PRO A 519 10.88 47.20 9.59
CA PRO A 519 11.38 46.77 8.29
C PRO A 519 12.31 45.55 8.40
N GLU A 520 13.11 45.46 9.46
CA GLU A 520 14.06 44.38 9.67
C GLU A 520 13.37 43.06 10.04
N ALA A 521 12.37 43.09 10.90
CA ALA A 521 11.56 41.92 11.25
C ALA A 521 10.77 41.43 10.03
N ASN A 522 10.19 42.34 9.26
CA ASN A 522 9.44 42.02 8.04
C ASN A 522 10.34 41.37 6.98
N LEU A 523 11.54 41.93 6.78
CA LEU A 523 12.56 41.37 5.89
C LEU A 523 13.08 40.02 6.36
N GLY A 524 13.36 39.87 7.67
CA GLY A 524 13.79 38.60 8.26
C GLY A 524 12.77 37.49 8.05
N SER A 525 11.48 37.78 8.28
CA SER A 525 10.36 36.85 8.03
C SER A 525 10.15 36.54 6.54
N ALA A 526 10.68 37.36 5.63
CA ALA A 526 10.70 37.11 4.19
C ALA A 526 11.97 36.38 3.72
N GLY A 527 12.82 35.91 4.64
CA GLY A 527 14.06 35.19 4.34
C GLY A 527 15.21 36.10 3.88
N ALA A 528 15.09 37.42 4.05
CA ALA A 528 16.15 38.36 3.73
C ALA A 528 17.09 38.55 4.92
N LEU A 529 18.40 38.54 4.68
CA LEU A 529 19.40 38.83 5.71
C LEU A 529 19.68 40.33 5.75
N VAL A 530 19.14 41.02 6.74
CA VAL A 530 19.42 42.46 6.95
C VAL A 530 20.89 42.65 7.30
N ARG A 531 21.57 43.54 6.56
CA ARG A 531 22.99 43.89 6.76
C ARG A 531 23.16 45.11 7.63
N SER A 532 22.35 46.12 7.37
CA SER A 532 22.35 47.37 8.12
C SER A 532 21.02 48.05 7.92
N THR A 533 20.52 48.66 8.98
CA THR A 533 19.44 49.63 8.88
C THR A 533 19.87 50.91 9.55
N THR A 534 19.77 51.99 8.79
CA THR A 534 20.08 53.34 9.24
C THR A 534 18.81 54.16 9.15
N VAL A 535 18.53 54.90 10.21
CA VAL A 535 17.36 55.76 10.32
C VAL A 535 17.80 57.19 10.57
N THR A 536 17.21 58.10 9.79
CA THR A 536 17.33 59.55 9.92
C THR A 536 15.92 60.15 9.98
N PRO A 537 15.75 61.44 10.34
CA PRO A 537 14.44 62.08 10.35
C PRO A 537 13.68 61.85 9.02
N GLY A 538 12.55 61.14 9.08
CA GLY A 538 11.64 60.89 7.97
C GLY A 538 12.11 59.86 6.93
N ARG A 539 13.28 59.22 7.14
CA ARG A 539 13.85 58.29 6.17
C ARG A 539 14.54 57.11 6.84
N THR A 540 14.24 55.92 6.31
CA THR A 540 14.91 54.67 6.69
C THR A 540 15.60 54.06 5.48
N THR A 541 16.90 53.79 5.60
CA THR A 541 17.68 53.08 4.59
C THR A 541 17.99 51.69 5.11
N VAL A 542 17.54 50.66 4.38
CA VAL A 542 17.77 49.26 4.73
C VAL A 542 18.60 48.61 3.65
N THR A 543 19.73 48.03 4.03
CA THR A 543 20.52 47.15 3.16
C THR A 543 20.30 45.71 3.59
N PHE A 544 19.91 44.84 2.67
CA PHE A 544 19.66 43.44 2.94
C PHE A 544 20.15 42.54 1.81
N GLU A 545 20.38 41.28 2.14
CA GLU A 545 20.79 40.25 1.21
C GLU A 545 19.64 39.29 0.89
N LEU A 546 19.52 38.95 -0.39
CA LEU A 546 18.63 37.93 -0.90
C LEU A 546 19.43 36.80 -1.56
N SER A 547 18.87 35.59 -1.46
CA SER A 547 19.45 34.38 -2.04
C SER A 547 19.32 34.31 -3.56
N ASN A 548 18.35 35.02 -4.16
CA ASN A 548 18.21 35.13 -5.62
C ASN A 548 17.42 36.41 -6.01
N ARG A 549 17.43 36.73 -7.31
CA ARG A 549 16.73 37.90 -7.86
C ARG A 549 15.22 37.72 -7.96
N GLY A 550 14.75 36.48 -8.06
CA GLY A 550 13.34 36.14 -8.13
C GLY A 550 12.55 36.60 -6.91
N TYR A 551 13.17 36.58 -5.72
CA TYR A 551 12.54 37.02 -4.48
C TYR A 551 12.45 38.55 -4.32
N LEU A 552 13.26 39.31 -5.08
CA LEU A 552 13.36 40.77 -4.92
C LEU A 552 11.99 41.45 -5.03
N GLN A 553 11.22 41.15 -6.09
CA GLN A 553 9.96 41.84 -6.32
C GLN A 553 8.93 41.55 -5.21
N SER A 554 8.90 40.32 -4.70
CA SER A 554 8.02 39.92 -3.59
C SER A 554 8.35 40.70 -2.32
N VAL A 555 9.64 40.78 -1.98
CA VAL A 555 10.13 41.50 -0.80
C VAL A 555 9.85 43.01 -0.92
N ILE A 556 10.10 43.61 -2.09
CA ILE A 556 9.81 45.03 -2.32
C ILE A 556 8.30 45.30 -2.24
N ASN A 557 7.44 44.45 -2.79
CA ASN A 557 6.00 44.62 -2.69
C ASN A 557 5.53 44.53 -1.23
N ARG A 558 6.06 43.59 -0.45
CA ARG A 558 5.74 43.46 0.99
C ARG A 558 6.09 44.72 1.78
N LEU A 559 7.29 45.28 1.54
CA LEU A 559 7.67 46.55 2.16
C LEU A 559 6.76 47.70 1.70
N LYS A 560 6.32 47.70 0.44
CA LYS A 560 5.41 48.73 -0.08
C LYS A 560 4.01 48.65 0.51
N ASP A 561 3.48 47.46 0.68
CA ASP A 561 2.15 47.25 1.24
C ASP A 561 2.08 47.73 2.69
N GLN A 562 3.17 47.53 3.44
CA GLN A 562 3.24 47.92 4.85
C GLN A 562 3.64 49.39 5.06
N TYR A 563 4.66 49.86 4.34
CA TYR A 563 5.30 51.16 4.61
C TYR A 563 5.05 52.20 3.52
N GLY A 564 4.35 51.87 2.43
CA GLY A 564 4.06 52.82 1.35
C GLY A 564 5.19 52.92 0.31
N PRO A 565 5.57 54.11 -0.19
CA PRO A 565 6.58 54.23 -1.23
C PRO A 565 7.96 53.71 -0.80
N VAL A 566 8.45 52.69 -1.50
CA VAL A 566 9.81 52.14 -1.32
C VAL A 566 10.62 52.35 -2.59
N ALA A 567 11.75 53.05 -2.46
CA ALA A 567 12.69 53.29 -3.55
C ALA A 567 13.86 52.31 -3.47
N VAL A 568 14.09 51.54 -4.54
CA VAL A 568 15.29 50.69 -4.65
C VAL A 568 16.46 51.57 -5.07
N ARG A 569 17.43 51.77 -4.18
CA ARG A 569 18.61 52.63 -4.39
C ARG A 569 19.69 51.89 -5.17
N SER A 570 19.99 50.66 -4.78
CA SER A 570 20.98 49.83 -5.45
C SER A 570 20.60 48.34 -5.41
N VAL A 571 20.96 47.62 -6.47
CA VAL A 571 20.88 46.17 -6.55
C VAL A 571 22.21 45.68 -7.11
N VAL A 572 22.98 44.98 -6.29
CA VAL A 572 24.30 44.47 -6.66
C VAL A 572 24.29 42.96 -6.55
N GLU A 573 24.42 42.29 -7.68
CA GLU A 573 24.70 40.86 -7.73
C GLU A 573 26.18 40.65 -7.37
N ARG A 574 26.43 39.91 -6.29
CA ARG A 574 27.78 39.52 -5.88
C ARG A 574 27.95 38.02 -6.06
N GLU A 575 28.79 37.64 -7.01
CA GLU A 575 29.44 36.32 -7.02
C GLU A 575 30.40 36.29 -5.81
N THR A 576 30.33 35.27 -4.95
CA THR A 576 31.29 35.10 -3.86
C THR A 576 32.65 34.61 -4.38
N GLY A 577 33.33 35.45 -5.14
CA GLY A 577 34.79 35.41 -5.27
C GLY A 577 35.52 36.05 -4.09
N GLN A 578 34.83 36.85 -3.26
CA GLN A 578 35.49 37.72 -2.26
C GLN A 578 34.69 37.95 -0.97
N THR A 579 34.01 36.92 -0.45
CA THR A 579 33.35 37.02 0.89
C THR A 579 33.86 35.97 1.87
N ARG A 580 35.15 35.61 1.75
CA ARG A 580 35.96 35.21 2.91
C ARG A 580 36.56 36.42 3.64
N ASP A 581 36.42 37.64 3.13
CA ASP A 581 37.14 38.82 3.64
C ASP A 581 36.49 39.62 4.78
N ARG A 582 35.33 39.20 5.31
CA ARG A 582 34.83 39.75 6.60
C ARG A 582 35.00 38.81 7.81
N VAL A 583 35.13 37.49 7.59
CA VAL A 583 35.62 36.56 8.62
C VAL A 583 37.16 36.44 8.56
N GLY A 584 37.79 36.87 7.46
CA GLY A 584 39.24 36.89 7.25
C GLY A 584 40.01 37.98 8.01
N ARG A 585 39.36 38.74 8.90
CA ARG A 585 40.04 39.69 9.78
C ARG A 585 39.77 39.41 11.26
N ILE A 586 39.58 38.14 11.61
CA ILE A 586 39.86 37.70 12.99
C ILE A 586 41.37 37.80 13.13
N ASP A 587 41.82 38.92 13.71
CA ASP A 587 43.22 39.14 14.02
C ASP A 587 43.57 38.23 15.20
N ILE A 588 43.99 37.00 14.90
CA ILE A 588 44.42 36.02 15.90
C ILE A 588 45.61 36.58 16.70
N ASP A 589 46.44 37.44 16.09
CA ASP A 589 47.57 38.10 16.76
C ASP A 589 47.12 39.10 17.84
N SER A 590 45.85 39.53 17.83
CA SER A 590 45.25 40.34 18.91
C SER A 590 45.02 39.54 20.20
N LEU A 591 45.03 38.21 20.15
CA LEU A 591 44.95 37.33 21.30
C LEU A 591 46.34 37.04 21.84
N THR A 592 46.50 37.07 23.16
CA THR A 592 47.75 36.55 23.74
C THR A 592 47.80 35.03 23.57
N GLU A 593 49.00 34.45 23.56
CA GLU A 593 49.19 32.99 23.45
C GLU A 593 48.33 32.21 24.46
N LYS A 594 48.21 32.71 25.70
CA LYS A 594 47.34 32.13 26.74
C LYS A 594 45.84 32.26 26.48
N GLN A 595 45.41 33.32 25.79
CA GLN A 595 44.01 33.56 25.40
C GLN A 595 43.61 32.65 24.23
N LEU A 596 44.47 32.55 23.22
CA LEU A 596 44.27 31.67 22.07
C LEU A 596 44.21 30.20 22.52
N LEU A 597 45.17 29.77 23.32
CA LEU A 597 45.26 28.40 23.82
C LEU A 597 44.06 28.02 24.71
N ALA A 598 43.53 28.95 25.52
CA ALA A 598 42.32 28.72 26.29
C ALA A 598 41.06 28.56 25.41
N LEU A 599 40.97 29.34 24.33
CA LEU A 599 39.85 29.31 23.38
C LEU A 599 39.88 28.01 22.53
N GLU A 600 41.06 27.62 22.04
CA GLU A 600 41.27 26.37 21.29
C GLU A 600 40.99 25.14 22.16
N ALA A 601 41.47 25.12 23.40
CA ALA A 601 41.20 24.04 24.34
C ALA A 601 39.70 23.92 24.66
N ALA A 602 38.99 25.05 24.82
CA ALA A 602 37.54 25.06 25.03
C ALA A 602 36.79 24.44 23.83
N TYR A 603 37.19 24.80 22.61
CA TYR A 603 36.57 24.31 21.38
C TYR A 603 36.82 22.81 21.19
N HIS A 604 38.08 22.37 21.23
CA HIS A 604 38.44 20.97 20.96
C HIS A 604 37.98 20.00 22.05
N GLN A 605 37.85 20.45 23.29
CA GLN A 605 37.35 19.61 24.40
C GLN A 605 35.82 19.68 24.55
N GLY A 606 35.10 20.28 23.59
CA GLY A 606 33.64 20.28 23.56
C GLY A 606 33.00 21.04 24.74
N TYR A 607 33.67 22.09 25.24
CA TYR A 607 33.14 22.98 26.29
C TYR A 607 31.87 23.72 25.85
N PHE A 608 31.76 23.98 24.54
CA PHE A 608 30.64 24.72 23.94
C PHE A 608 29.49 23.81 23.47
N ASP A 609 29.68 22.49 23.48
CA ASP A 609 28.67 21.52 23.02
C ASP A 609 27.48 21.42 23.98
N ARG A 610 26.33 20.92 23.48
CA ARG A 610 25.20 20.48 24.31
C ARG A 610 24.86 19.01 24.02
N PRO A 611 25.00 18.10 25.01
CA PRO A 611 25.58 18.31 26.34
C PRO A 611 27.09 18.57 26.28
N ARG A 612 27.61 19.36 27.23
CA ARG A 612 29.05 19.67 27.31
C ARG A 612 29.85 18.39 27.52
N ARG A 613 30.91 18.20 26.73
CA ARG A 613 31.77 17.03 26.88
C ARG A 613 32.69 17.17 28.08
N HIS A 614 33.35 18.32 28.25
CA HIS A 614 34.26 18.58 29.37
C HIS A 614 33.92 19.93 30.04
N SER A 615 34.07 20.00 31.36
CA SER A 615 33.84 21.22 32.13
C SER A 615 35.04 22.16 32.06
N ALA A 616 34.85 23.43 32.45
CA ALA A 616 35.95 24.39 32.55
C ALA A 616 37.03 23.93 33.54
N THR A 617 36.66 23.12 34.54
CA THR A 617 37.58 22.56 35.53
C THR A 617 38.49 21.51 34.90
N ASP A 618 37.91 20.59 34.12
CA ASP A 618 38.65 19.52 33.44
C ASP A 618 39.66 20.10 32.43
N ILE A 619 39.24 21.15 31.73
CA ILE A 619 40.10 21.85 30.76
C ILE A 619 41.23 22.61 31.48
N ALA A 620 40.94 23.28 32.60
CA ALA A 620 41.96 23.97 33.39
C ALA A 620 43.02 23.00 33.94
N GLU A 621 42.60 21.82 34.43
CA GLU A 621 43.52 20.76 34.84
C GLU A 621 44.40 20.28 33.69
N SER A 622 43.82 20.07 32.49
CA SER A 622 44.58 19.64 31.30
C SER A 622 45.65 20.65 30.86
N LEU A 623 45.43 21.93 31.17
CA LEU A 623 46.33 23.04 30.84
C LEU A 623 47.32 23.38 31.97
N GLY A 624 47.25 22.67 33.12
CA GLY A 624 48.12 22.93 34.26
C GLY A 624 47.94 24.30 34.91
N ILE A 625 46.74 24.90 34.78
CA ILE A 625 46.41 26.23 35.34
C ILE A 625 45.18 26.16 36.26
N THR A 626 44.95 27.21 37.05
CA THR A 626 43.77 27.24 37.92
C THR A 626 42.49 27.48 37.10
N HIS A 627 41.37 26.93 37.56
CA HIS A 627 40.04 27.14 36.99
C HIS A 627 39.71 28.64 36.78
N THR A 628 40.05 29.48 37.77
CA THR A 628 39.82 30.94 37.71
C THR A 628 40.67 31.60 36.63
N THR A 629 41.94 31.18 36.47
CA THR A 629 42.84 31.68 35.43
C THR A 629 42.36 31.27 34.02
N TYR A 630 41.90 30.03 33.86
CA TYR A 630 41.34 29.53 32.60
C TYR A 630 40.09 30.34 32.18
N LEU A 631 39.11 30.50 33.08
CA LEU A 631 37.89 31.26 32.79
C LEU A 631 38.18 32.74 32.47
N GLN A 632 39.18 33.33 33.11
CA GLN A 632 39.59 34.71 32.82
C GLN A 632 40.19 34.83 31.41
N HIS A 633 41.08 33.92 31.02
CA HIS A 633 41.63 33.89 29.66
C HIS A 633 40.55 33.63 28.61
N LEU A 634 39.65 32.69 28.86
CA LEU A 634 38.55 32.35 27.96
C LEU A 634 37.60 33.53 27.76
N ARG A 635 37.17 34.21 28.84
CA ARG A 635 36.26 35.37 28.75
C ARG A 635 36.90 36.54 28.01
N VAL A 636 38.18 36.82 28.25
CA VAL A 636 38.88 37.91 27.55
C VAL A 636 39.07 37.56 26.07
N ALA A 637 39.38 36.30 25.75
CA ALA A 637 39.48 35.82 24.38
C ALA A 637 38.13 35.92 23.65
N GLN A 638 37.05 35.43 24.26
CA GLN A 638 35.69 35.52 23.74
C GLN A 638 35.24 36.97 23.55
N ARG A 639 35.53 37.87 24.50
CA ARG A 639 35.16 39.28 24.36
C ARG A 639 35.89 39.94 23.20
N LYS A 640 37.19 39.67 23.02
CA LYS A 640 37.96 40.18 21.87
C LYS A 640 37.44 39.60 20.55
N PHE A 641 37.18 38.29 20.53
CA PHE A 641 36.66 37.59 19.37
C PHE A 641 35.26 38.10 18.97
N PHE A 642 34.33 38.20 19.91
CA PHE A 642 32.99 38.73 19.67
C PHE A 642 33.01 40.22 19.35
N GLY A 643 33.92 41.01 19.93
CA GLY A 643 34.13 42.40 19.55
C GLY A 643 34.56 42.56 18.09
N GLN A 644 35.34 41.62 17.53
CA GLN A 644 35.72 41.62 16.12
C GLN A 644 34.58 41.15 15.18
N VAL A 645 33.68 40.31 15.69
CA VAL A 645 32.57 39.73 14.90
C VAL A 645 31.31 40.62 14.93
N PHE A 646 31.05 41.31 16.05
CA PHE A 646 29.82 42.07 16.28
C PHE A 646 30.05 43.58 16.53
N GLY A 647 31.29 44.03 16.73
CA GLY A 647 31.63 45.42 17.03
C GLY A 647 32.06 46.23 15.81
N GLY A 648 31.60 45.88 14.60
CA GLY A 648 32.00 46.51 13.35
C GLY A 648 30.85 46.83 12.42
#